data_AF-A0A9D1Q1K1-F1
#
_entry.id   AF-A0A9D1Q1K1-F1
#
_cell.length_a   1.000
_cell.length_b   1.000
_cell.length_c   1.000
_cell.angle_alpha   90.00
_cell.angle_beta   90.00
_cell.angle_gamma   90.00
#
_symmetry.space_group_name_H-M   'P 1'
#
loop_
_entity.id
_entity.type
_entity.pdbx_description
1 polymer ?
#
loop_
_entity_poly.entity_id
_entity_poly.type
_entity_poly.pdbx_seq_one_letter_code
_entity_poly.pdbx_strand_id
1 'polypeptide(L)'
;MTREENIRLFERLYGAVCTDCWSAAGRVNIIGEHVDYCGGKVLPAALNLRCEVYSRANGTDKIRIAATTFKRVETLDIGALDSYRHLEWGNYQAGVAHIMKSEGYGLVGCDLLFDSTVPFGSGLSSSAAIEVATAVALAGVAGAELDPVKAAIMAQRAEREYCGVNCGIMDQFASAMGKKDCAVLLDCKTLDYEYVPLDLGDHVMVIADSNKRHSLADGKYNERRSETEEGLNALKPFLGVSCLAEVTPAQFDSYRHLLSPVVAKRVEHVVNECDRVRRAVEALKSGDIAVLGKLLNESHASLSSLYEVTGVELDTLTDIARNEEGCIGSRMIGAGFGGCAISLVRKDKAAAFVKNVGKKYKKAIGYAPSFYTTFIDDGIKREHLSGQYISDLVHYAEKKLGLKKEDRTYAINRLLRYIGEESFEEKAPCLGDGATAADVIRPLGELALAAHPGEDEEQVQSELFDCVSLSPSEVVRSFRSRYRRDPEKAFDEFYDYCVACDYVKSAAIARNKFWVAEGTRREVQVTINLSKPEKNNKQTAKLRNVSSGYPKCMICAENEGYAGQGRCRQTLRTVPLALGGGEWFWQFSPYAYFYQHGIAINRTHTPMVLDDTVVDKLADFVTYAPQYFIGCNAPLPIVGGSILAHEHFQGGKYFFPMFGCGDRKTYKLVGAKVSVVDWYNSVVCIRTADRHKLRALGNRIVHAWNEYSAPELDIVANDGEQHNTATLIMRRDGDDYLLYAILRNNRCDERYPDGIFHVHPEYMNIKSESIGLIEAMGMFILPARLDRQLAEVAKLLTGERKEIGEDIAVHRGMAQKLISDYGMSLTPEEAERAVRGAVDHACECILGNTAVFKEDERGEAAFEAFVRKTFDI
;
A
#
# COMPACT_ATOMS: atom_id res chain seq x y z
N MET A 1 2.94 -17.75 3.26
CA MET A 1 2.20 -17.01 2.20
C MET A 1 3.22 -16.54 1.17
N THR A 2 2.85 -15.85 0.09
CA THR A 2 3.84 -15.15 -0.75
C THR A 2 4.38 -13.92 -0.03
N ARG A 3 5.54 -13.41 -0.43
CA ARG A 3 6.12 -12.17 0.12
C ARG A 3 5.20 -10.96 -0.03
N GLU A 4 4.55 -10.82 -1.20
CA GLU A 4 3.56 -9.77 -1.47
C GLU A 4 2.41 -9.81 -0.45
N GLU A 5 1.86 -11.00 -0.23
CA GLU A 5 0.77 -11.20 0.72
C GLU A 5 1.20 -10.91 2.16
N ASN A 6 2.45 -11.20 2.52
CA ASN A 6 3.01 -10.90 3.83
C ASN A 6 3.16 -9.38 4.05
N ILE A 7 3.74 -8.66 3.09
CA ILE A 7 3.89 -7.19 3.15
C ILE A 7 2.51 -6.53 3.26
N ARG A 8 1.54 -6.91 2.43
CA ARG A 8 0.17 -6.38 2.52
C ARG A 8 -0.55 -6.76 3.81
N LEU A 9 -0.32 -7.97 4.33
CA LEU A 9 -0.89 -8.38 5.62
C LEU A 9 -0.29 -7.56 6.77
N PHE A 10 1.02 -7.31 6.74
CA PHE A 10 1.69 -6.46 7.72
C PHE A 10 1.05 -5.06 7.74
N GLU A 11 0.92 -4.43 6.58
CA GLU A 11 0.32 -3.10 6.46
C GLU A 11 -1.13 -3.04 6.96
N ARG A 12 -1.93 -4.04 6.60
CA ARG A 12 -3.32 -4.13 7.06
C ARG A 12 -3.44 -4.32 8.57
N LEU A 13 -2.54 -5.08 9.20
CA LEU A 13 -2.60 -5.37 10.63
C LEU A 13 -2.06 -4.20 11.46
N TYR A 14 -1.00 -3.54 11.00
CA TYR A 14 -0.28 -2.54 11.78
C TYR A 14 -0.54 -1.09 11.36
N GLY A 15 -1.15 -0.89 10.19
CA GLY A 15 -1.42 0.43 9.61
C GLY A 15 -0.20 1.12 9.01
N ALA A 16 0.87 0.39 8.71
CA ALA A 16 2.12 0.96 8.23
C ALA A 16 3.07 -0.12 7.66
N VAL A 17 4.16 0.30 7.01
CA VAL A 17 5.01 -0.63 6.24
C VAL A 17 6.12 -1.28 7.06
N CYS A 18 6.52 -2.48 6.68
CA CYS A 18 7.68 -3.16 7.27
C CYS A 18 8.97 -2.65 6.64
N THR A 19 10.04 -2.58 7.43
CA THR A 19 11.35 -2.05 7.01
C THR A 19 12.37 -3.15 6.79
N ASP A 20 12.31 -4.20 7.60
CA ASP A 20 13.28 -5.29 7.59
C ASP A 20 12.56 -6.64 7.66
N CYS A 21 13.10 -7.64 6.97
CA CYS A 21 12.75 -9.03 7.13
C CYS A 21 13.93 -9.78 7.77
N TRP A 22 13.69 -10.32 8.96
CA TRP A 22 14.63 -11.20 9.66
C TRP A 22 14.21 -12.63 9.46
N SER A 23 15.14 -13.58 9.47
CA SER A 23 14.76 -14.98 9.48
C SER A 23 15.80 -15.87 10.14
N ALA A 24 15.32 -16.98 10.69
CA ALA A 24 16.15 -18.07 11.17
C ALA A 24 15.66 -19.40 10.59
N ALA A 25 16.59 -20.32 10.39
CA ALA A 25 16.32 -21.60 9.73
C ALA A 25 15.74 -22.64 10.69
N GLY A 26 14.82 -23.47 10.19
CA GLY A 26 14.62 -24.79 10.76
C GLY A 26 15.87 -25.65 10.55
N ARG A 27 15.95 -26.80 11.22
CA ARG A 27 17.16 -27.63 11.20
C ARG A 27 16.86 -29.11 11.07
N VAL A 28 17.81 -29.83 10.50
CA VAL A 28 17.88 -31.29 10.57
C VAL A 28 19.09 -31.69 11.41
N ASN A 29 18.95 -32.72 12.24
CA ASN A 29 20.11 -33.35 12.87
C ASN A 29 20.58 -34.53 12.00
N ILE A 30 21.81 -34.49 11.50
CA ILE A 30 22.33 -35.59 10.67
C ILE A 30 22.55 -36.83 11.55
N ILE A 31 23.17 -36.65 12.72
CA ILE A 31 23.38 -37.70 13.73
C ILE A 31 23.75 -37.09 15.09
N GLY A 32 23.50 -37.82 16.19
CA GLY A 32 23.72 -37.32 17.54
C GLY A 32 22.41 -36.89 18.20
N GLU A 33 21.37 -37.73 18.20
CA GLU A 33 20.16 -37.38 18.94
C GLU A 33 20.30 -37.70 20.43
N HIS A 34 19.66 -36.90 21.26
CA HIS A 34 19.60 -37.10 22.72
C HIS A 34 20.97 -37.16 23.42
N VAL A 35 22.00 -36.54 22.83
CA VAL A 35 23.32 -36.38 23.45
C VAL A 35 23.65 -34.93 23.79
N ASP A 36 22.91 -33.96 23.24
CA ASP A 36 23.15 -32.53 23.42
C ASP A 36 23.00 -32.09 24.89
N TYR A 37 21.91 -32.49 25.56
CA TYR A 37 21.74 -32.26 27.00
C TYR A 37 22.59 -33.19 27.88
N CYS A 38 23.29 -34.17 27.29
CA CYS A 38 24.25 -35.03 27.97
C CYS A 38 25.72 -34.56 27.79
N GLY A 39 25.93 -33.38 27.20
CA GLY A 39 27.24 -32.79 26.96
C GLY A 39 28.02 -33.43 25.83
N GLY A 40 27.34 -34.14 24.92
CA GLY A 40 27.93 -34.77 23.75
C GLY A 40 28.07 -33.84 22.56
N LYS A 41 28.73 -34.36 21.51
CA LYS A 41 28.81 -33.68 20.22
C LYS A 41 27.61 -34.06 19.36
N VAL A 42 27.08 -33.09 18.62
CA VAL A 42 25.97 -33.26 17.68
C VAL A 42 26.36 -32.75 16.29
N LEU A 43 25.67 -33.23 15.25
CA LEU A 43 25.95 -32.84 13.86
C LEU A 43 24.69 -32.34 13.13
N PRO A 44 24.09 -31.21 13.54
CA PRO A 44 22.96 -30.60 12.83
C PRO A 44 23.38 -29.78 11.61
N ALA A 45 22.40 -29.47 10.76
CA ALA A 45 22.51 -28.55 9.64
C ALA A 45 21.23 -27.72 9.50
N ALA A 46 21.38 -26.43 9.16
CA ALA A 46 20.26 -25.53 8.89
C ALA A 46 19.64 -25.83 7.52
N LEU A 47 18.31 -25.78 7.44
CA LEU A 47 17.54 -26.03 6.23
C LEU A 47 17.15 -24.72 5.55
N ASN A 48 16.80 -24.80 4.27
CA ASN A 48 16.16 -23.71 3.54
C ASN A 48 14.71 -23.40 3.98
N LEU A 49 14.16 -24.15 4.94
CA LEU A 49 12.88 -23.86 5.59
C LEU A 49 13.14 -22.87 6.73
N ARG A 50 12.38 -21.78 6.78
CA ARG A 50 12.69 -20.63 7.65
C ARG A 50 11.45 -20.09 8.34
N CYS A 51 11.66 -19.47 9.50
CA CYS A 51 10.73 -18.51 10.09
C CYS A 51 11.17 -17.11 9.67
N GLU A 52 10.36 -16.42 8.88
CA GLU A 52 10.54 -15.02 8.51
C GLU A 52 9.77 -14.12 9.48
N VAL A 53 10.35 -12.94 9.76
CA VAL A 53 9.80 -11.91 10.65
C VAL A 53 9.92 -10.56 9.96
N TYR A 54 8.81 -10.10 9.39
CA TYR A 54 8.67 -8.76 8.85
C TYR A 54 8.52 -7.79 10.02
N SER A 55 9.31 -6.73 10.04
CA SER A 55 9.49 -5.92 11.25
C SER A 55 9.63 -4.44 10.97
N ARG A 56 9.31 -3.63 11.99
CA ARG A 56 9.67 -2.20 12.09
C ARG A 56 9.64 -1.74 13.56
N ALA A 57 10.28 -0.61 13.85
CA ALA A 57 10.04 0.14 15.09
C ALA A 57 8.67 0.86 15.02
N ASN A 58 7.93 0.90 16.12
CA ASN A 58 6.60 1.53 16.16
C ASN A 58 6.52 2.79 17.04
N GLY A 59 7.64 3.19 17.66
CA GLY A 59 7.72 4.41 18.49
C GLY A 59 6.97 4.33 19.83
N THR A 60 6.52 3.14 20.24
CA THR A 60 5.84 2.91 21.52
C THR A 60 6.70 2.10 22.50
N ASP A 61 6.13 1.72 23.64
CA ASP A 61 6.68 0.77 24.61
C ASP A 61 6.08 -0.65 24.48
N LYS A 62 5.41 -0.92 23.35
CA LYS A 62 4.70 -2.18 23.09
C LYS A 62 5.32 -2.96 21.92
N ILE A 63 5.49 -4.26 22.12
CA ILE A 63 5.81 -5.22 21.06
C ILE A 63 4.48 -5.80 20.56
N ARG A 64 4.14 -5.54 19.30
CA ARG A 64 2.92 -6.06 18.67
C ARG A 64 3.25 -7.20 17.72
N ILE A 65 2.86 -8.41 18.05
CA ILE A 65 3.17 -9.61 17.26
C ILE A 65 1.94 -10.11 16.50
N ALA A 66 2.13 -10.58 15.28
CA ALA A 66 1.14 -11.28 14.47
C ALA A 66 1.79 -12.47 13.77
N ALA A 67 1.01 -13.47 13.36
CA ALA A 67 1.50 -14.52 12.48
C ALA A 67 0.52 -14.74 11.33
N THR A 68 1.03 -15.14 10.16
CA THR A 68 0.22 -15.44 8.96
C THR A 68 -0.82 -16.53 9.21
N THR A 69 -0.56 -17.43 10.15
CA THR A 69 -1.49 -18.49 10.60
C THR A 69 -2.70 -17.94 11.36
N PHE A 70 -2.48 -16.96 12.25
CA PHE A 70 -3.54 -16.44 13.14
C PHE A 70 -4.19 -15.15 12.63
N LYS A 71 -3.45 -14.33 11.88
CA LYS A 71 -3.89 -13.05 11.27
C LYS A 71 -4.54 -12.09 12.26
N ARG A 72 -4.12 -12.15 13.53
CA ARG A 72 -4.51 -11.24 14.61
C ARG A 72 -3.26 -10.74 15.33
N VAL A 73 -3.36 -9.54 15.90
CA VAL A 73 -2.27 -8.88 16.64
C VAL A 73 -2.42 -9.17 18.13
N GLU A 74 -1.37 -9.71 18.74
CA GLU A 74 -1.18 -9.71 20.20
C GLU A 74 -0.24 -8.57 20.60
N THR A 75 -0.49 -7.95 21.74
CA THR A 75 0.30 -6.80 22.22
C THR A 75 0.94 -7.12 23.56
N LEU A 76 2.28 -7.05 23.58
CA LEU A 76 3.11 -7.29 24.76
C LEU A 76 3.67 -5.96 25.28
N ASP A 77 3.41 -5.67 26.54
CA ASP A 77 4.02 -4.54 27.23
C ASP A 77 5.46 -4.88 27.64
N ILE A 78 6.43 -4.11 27.15
CA ILE A 78 7.85 -4.30 27.49
C ILE A 78 8.07 -4.22 29.00
N GLY A 79 7.30 -3.39 29.72
CA GLY A 79 7.33 -3.23 31.17
C GLY A 79 6.85 -4.47 31.94
N ALA A 80 6.00 -5.31 31.34
CA ALA A 80 5.30 -6.39 32.02
C ALA A 80 5.46 -7.76 31.34
N LEU A 81 6.56 -8.03 30.63
CA LEU A 81 6.76 -9.26 29.85
C LEU A 81 6.56 -10.57 30.62
N ASP A 82 6.72 -10.58 31.95
CA ASP A 82 6.46 -11.77 32.78
C ASP A 82 4.97 -12.14 32.89
N SER A 83 4.04 -11.19 32.68
CA SER A 83 2.59 -11.44 32.75
C SER A 83 2.03 -12.18 31.53
N TYR A 84 2.84 -12.32 30.48
CA TYR A 84 2.46 -12.94 29.20
C TYR A 84 2.86 -14.42 29.12
N ARG A 85 3.05 -15.08 30.28
CA ARG A 85 3.19 -16.52 30.35
C ARG A 85 1.84 -17.17 30.04
N HIS A 86 1.85 -18.26 29.27
CA HIS A 86 0.65 -19.03 28.92
C HIS A 86 -0.33 -18.34 27.96
N LEU A 87 0.19 -17.55 27.02
CA LEU A 87 -0.61 -17.09 25.89
C LEU A 87 -1.14 -18.27 25.06
N GLU A 88 -2.28 -18.09 24.39
CA GLU A 88 -2.77 -19.05 23.39
C GLU A 88 -1.74 -19.27 22.27
N TRP A 89 -1.03 -18.21 21.90
CA TRP A 89 0.12 -18.22 21.01
C TRP A 89 1.03 -17.01 21.33
N GLY A 90 2.31 -17.08 20.97
CA GLY A 90 3.25 -15.97 21.24
C GLY A 90 4.17 -16.16 22.44
N ASN A 91 4.10 -17.30 23.13
CA ASN A 91 4.95 -17.59 24.31
C ASN A 91 6.45 -17.56 23.98
N TYR A 92 6.86 -18.09 22.82
CA TYR A 92 8.26 -18.06 22.38
C TYR A 92 8.75 -16.62 22.22
N GLN A 93 7.95 -15.77 21.57
CA GLN A 93 8.26 -14.37 21.36
C GLN A 93 8.37 -13.60 22.69
N ALA A 94 7.37 -13.78 23.56
CA ALA A 94 7.34 -13.16 24.88
C ALA A 94 8.52 -13.63 25.77
N GLY A 95 8.84 -14.92 25.73
CA GLY A 95 9.96 -15.51 26.46
C GLY A 95 11.31 -14.95 25.99
N VAL A 96 11.53 -14.86 24.68
CA VAL A 96 12.76 -14.27 24.14
C VAL A 96 12.89 -12.80 24.55
N ALA A 97 11.81 -12.01 24.43
CA ALA A 97 11.82 -10.63 24.90
C ALA A 97 12.13 -10.53 26.41
N HIS A 98 11.53 -11.40 27.22
CA HIS A 98 11.77 -11.45 28.67
C HIS A 98 13.24 -11.74 29.00
N ILE A 99 13.83 -12.78 28.38
CA ILE A 99 15.23 -13.15 28.59
C ILE A 99 16.17 -12.04 28.12
N MET A 100 15.97 -11.49 26.91
CA MET A 100 16.77 -10.39 26.39
C MET A 100 16.75 -9.18 27.33
N LYS A 101 15.57 -8.82 27.85
CA LYS A 101 15.44 -7.72 28.82
C LYS A 101 16.20 -8.02 30.12
N SER A 102 16.13 -9.25 30.63
CA SER A 102 16.84 -9.66 31.86
C SER A 102 18.36 -9.62 31.71
N GLU A 103 18.87 -9.81 30.48
CA GLU A 103 20.28 -9.73 30.11
C GLU A 103 20.74 -8.29 29.80
N GLY A 104 19.86 -7.29 29.95
CA GLY A 104 20.19 -5.88 29.76
C GLY A 104 20.16 -5.39 28.31
N TYR A 105 19.58 -6.15 27.38
CA TYR A 105 19.34 -5.65 26.02
C TYR A 105 18.23 -4.59 26.03
N GLY A 106 18.49 -3.46 25.37
CA GLY A 106 17.49 -2.43 25.15
C GLY A 106 16.40 -2.94 24.21
N LEU A 107 15.16 -3.00 24.68
CA LEU A 107 13.99 -3.30 23.85
C LEU A 107 13.26 -2.00 23.52
N VAL A 108 12.78 -1.90 22.28
CA VAL A 108 11.94 -0.80 21.80
C VAL A 108 10.60 -1.35 21.32
N GLY A 109 9.56 -0.52 21.32
CA GLY A 109 8.29 -0.92 20.72
C GLY A 109 8.44 -1.20 19.24
N CYS A 110 7.87 -2.33 18.79
CA CYS A 110 8.01 -2.81 17.43
C CYS A 110 6.78 -3.61 16.98
N ASP A 111 6.63 -3.74 15.66
CA ASP A 111 5.59 -4.55 15.03
C ASP A 111 6.26 -5.72 14.30
N LEU A 112 5.83 -6.96 14.57
CA LEU A 112 6.47 -8.18 14.07
C LEU A 112 5.45 -9.16 13.48
N LEU A 113 5.49 -9.38 12.16
CA LEU A 113 4.68 -10.41 11.48
C LEU A 113 5.54 -11.64 11.18
N PHE A 114 5.13 -12.78 11.72
CA PHE A 114 5.78 -14.06 11.54
C PHE A 114 5.14 -14.88 10.41
N ASP A 115 5.95 -15.40 9.49
CA ASP A 115 5.56 -16.41 8.49
C ASP A 115 6.58 -17.56 8.55
N SER A 116 6.14 -18.80 8.77
CA SER A 116 7.05 -19.94 8.88
C SER A 116 6.76 -20.98 7.83
N THR A 117 7.80 -21.33 7.07
CA THR A 117 7.81 -22.49 6.18
C THR A 117 8.31 -23.76 6.88
N VAL A 118 8.77 -23.65 8.13
CA VAL A 118 9.13 -24.81 8.96
C VAL A 118 7.85 -25.48 9.47
N PRO A 119 7.58 -26.76 9.13
CA PRO A 119 6.37 -27.44 9.55
C PRO A 119 6.31 -27.57 11.07
N PHE A 120 5.24 -27.06 11.69
CA PHE A 120 5.07 -27.04 13.14
C PHE A 120 5.03 -28.44 13.73
N GLY A 121 5.79 -28.68 14.79
CA GLY A 121 5.82 -29.97 15.49
C GLY A 121 6.42 -31.13 14.68
N SER A 122 7.01 -30.89 13.51
CA SER A 122 7.56 -31.97 12.67
C SER A 122 8.88 -32.56 13.17
N GLY A 123 9.50 -31.96 14.19
CA GLY A 123 10.86 -32.28 14.60
C GLY A 123 11.94 -31.54 13.82
N LEU A 124 11.58 -30.57 12.96
CA LEU A 124 12.49 -29.67 12.23
C LEU A 124 12.77 -28.33 12.94
N SER A 125 12.47 -28.25 14.24
CA SER A 125 12.74 -27.12 15.13
C SER A 125 12.07 -25.80 14.75
N SER A 126 10.75 -25.85 14.53
CA SER A 126 9.97 -24.63 14.33
C SER A 126 10.04 -23.66 15.52
N SER A 127 10.09 -24.16 16.77
CA SER A 127 10.22 -23.32 17.97
C SER A 127 11.54 -22.55 17.98
N ALA A 128 12.67 -23.25 17.84
CA ALA A 128 13.98 -22.63 17.79
C ALA A 128 14.13 -21.62 16.62
N ALA A 129 13.54 -21.90 15.44
CA ALA A 129 13.51 -20.95 14.35
C ALA A 129 12.72 -19.67 14.72
N ILE A 130 11.57 -19.80 15.39
CA ILE A 130 10.79 -18.65 15.88
C ILE A 130 11.58 -17.87 16.93
N GLU A 131 12.18 -18.55 17.90
CA GLU A 131 12.90 -17.92 19.01
C GLU A 131 14.13 -17.15 18.52
N VAL A 132 14.97 -17.78 17.69
CA VAL A 132 16.16 -17.14 17.13
C VAL A 132 15.77 -15.98 16.22
N ALA A 133 14.77 -16.15 15.35
CA ALA A 133 14.29 -15.06 14.49
C ALA A 133 13.72 -13.89 15.31
N THR A 134 13.04 -14.17 16.42
CA THR A 134 12.57 -13.14 17.35
C THR A 134 13.75 -12.39 17.97
N ALA A 135 14.77 -13.11 18.45
CA ALA A 135 15.90 -12.50 19.15
C ALA A 135 16.65 -11.50 18.25
N VAL A 136 16.94 -11.91 17.01
CA VAL A 136 17.63 -11.04 16.04
C VAL A 136 16.74 -9.90 15.55
N ALA A 137 15.43 -10.12 15.39
CA ALA A 137 14.50 -9.05 15.02
C ALA A 137 14.37 -7.99 16.12
N LEU A 138 14.23 -8.40 17.38
CA LEU A 138 14.15 -7.47 18.51
C LEU A 138 15.42 -6.65 18.68
N ALA A 139 16.59 -7.29 18.59
CA ALA A 139 17.87 -6.59 18.63
C ALA A 139 18.02 -5.62 17.46
N GLY A 140 17.71 -6.09 16.25
CA GLY A 140 17.84 -5.33 15.02
C GLY A 140 16.96 -4.09 14.97
N VAL A 141 15.69 -4.21 15.38
CA VAL A 141 14.77 -3.07 15.45
C VAL A 141 15.20 -2.05 16.52
N ALA A 142 15.88 -2.50 17.58
CA ALA A 142 16.51 -1.62 18.57
C ALA A 142 17.82 -0.99 18.08
N GLY A 143 18.25 -1.26 16.85
CA GLY A 143 19.51 -0.75 16.28
C GLY A 143 20.76 -1.47 16.79
N ALA A 144 20.62 -2.68 17.34
CA ALA A 144 21.72 -3.48 17.85
C ALA A 144 21.96 -4.73 16.97
N GLU A 145 23.22 -5.10 16.78
CA GLU A 145 23.57 -6.42 16.25
C GLU A 145 23.63 -7.44 17.38
N LEU A 146 23.07 -8.63 17.14
CA LEU A 146 23.10 -9.73 18.09
C LEU A 146 24.02 -10.84 17.57
N ASP A 147 25.06 -11.14 18.35
CA ASP A 147 25.92 -12.28 18.09
C ASP A 147 25.08 -13.58 17.97
N PRO A 148 25.22 -14.34 16.86
CA PRO A 148 24.41 -15.54 16.64
C PRO A 148 24.51 -16.61 17.74
N VAL A 149 25.67 -16.78 18.39
CA VAL A 149 25.80 -17.72 19.52
C VAL A 149 25.00 -17.23 20.72
N LYS A 150 25.07 -15.92 21.04
CA LYS A 150 24.21 -15.32 22.08
C LYS A 150 22.73 -15.43 21.75
N ALA A 151 22.33 -15.26 20.48
CA ALA A 151 20.96 -15.45 20.04
C ALA A 151 20.49 -16.89 20.34
N ALA A 152 21.31 -17.89 20.02
CA ALA A 152 21.02 -19.29 20.31
C ALA A 152 20.86 -19.57 21.81
N ILE A 153 21.75 -19.02 22.65
CA ILE A 153 21.71 -19.18 24.10
C ILE A 153 20.44 -18.54 24.70
N MET A 154 20.09 -17.33 24.28
CA MET A 154 18.89 -16.64 24.79
C MET A 154 17.60 -17.33 24.33
N ALA A 155 17.57 -17.81 23.08
CA ALA A 155 16.46 -18.61 22.56
C ALA A 155 16.27 -19.89 23.39
N GLN A 156 17.35 -20.63 23.66
CA GLN A 156 17.28 -21.84 24.49
C GLN A 156 16.77 -21.53 25.89
N ARG A 157 17.27 -20.44 26.51
CA ARG A 157 16.82 -20.03 27.83
C ARG A 157 15.36 -19.62 27.84
N ALA A 158 14.86 -18.97 26.80
CA ALA A 158 13.43 -18.69 26.67
C ALA A 158 12.61 -19.97 26.61
N GLU A 159 13.05 -20.98 25.85
CA GLU A 159 12.37 -22.28 25.77
C GLU A 159 12.32 -22.98 27.15
N ARG A 160 13.43 -22.94 27.90
CA ARG A 160 13.57 -23.58 29.22
C ARG A 160 12.86 -22.82 30.34
N GLU A 161 13.24 -21.57 30.56
CA GLU A 161 12.87 -20.75 31.72
C GLU A 161 11.49 -20.10 31.56
N TYR A 162 11.02 -19.94 30.33
CA TYR A 162 9.73 -19.32 30.03
C TYR A 162 8.68 -20.30 29.53
N CYS A 163 9.04 -21.14 28.54
CA CYS A 163 8.09 -22.11 27.95
C CYS A 163 8.04 -23.45 28.68
N GLY A 164 9.03 -23.76 29.52
CA GLY A 164 9.05 -24.97 30.37
C GLY A 164 9.51 -26.23 29.66
N VAL A 165 10.18 -26.12 28.50
CA VAL A 165 10.71 -27.26 27.75
C VAL A 165 12.22 -27.35 27.97
N ASN A 166 12.67 -28.43 28.63
CA ASN A 166 14.09 -28.62 28.98
C ASN A 166 14.93 -29.15 27.80
N CYS A 167 14.87 -28.49 26.64
CA CYS A 167 15.64 -28.83 25.43
C CYS A 167 17.16 -28.69 25.64
N GLY A 168 18.00 -29.27 24.79
CA GLY A 168 19.44 -28.95 24.73
C GLY A 168 19.71 -27.70 23.88
N ILE A 169 20.95 -27.45 23.44
CA ILE A 169 21.31 -26.20 22.72
C ILE A 169 21.31 -26.38 21.19
N MET A 170 21.24 -27.63 20.72
CA MET A 170 21.44 -28.02 19.33
C MET A 170 20.54 -27.25 18.36
N ASP A 171 19.24 -27.17 18.67
CA ASP A 171 18.23 -26.63 17.77
C ASP A 171 18.45 -25.15 17.51
N GLN A 172 18.57 -24.36 18.58
CA GLN A 172 18.83 -22.93 18.51
C GLN A 172 20.20 -22.63 17.92
N PHE A 173 21.22 -23.43 18.26
CA PHE A 173 22.56 -23.24 17.71
C PHE A 173 22.60 -23.49 16.21
N ALA A 174 21.99 -24.58 15.73
CA ALA A 174 21.92 -24.88 14.30
C ALA A 174 21.10 -23.83 13.53
N SER A 175 19.98 -23.38 14.11
CA SER A 175 19.12 -22.32 13.57
C SER A 175 19.87 -20.98 13.42
N ALA A 176 20.71 -20.64 14.39
CA ALA A 176 21.47 -19.40 14.40
C ALA A 176 22.78 -19.46 13.58
N MET A 177 23.58 -20.52 13.79
CA MET A 177 24.95 -20.67 13.29
C MET A 177 25.06 -21.47 12.00
N GLY A 178 23.93 -21.92 11.44
CA GLY A 178 23.90 -22.65 10.18
C GLY A 178 24.69 -21.94 9.08
N LYS A 179 25.34 -22.73 8.23
CA LYS A 179 26.12 -22.22 7.10
C LYS A 179 25.77 -23.04 5.87
N LYS A 180 25.52 -22.35 4.77
CA LYS A 180 25.22 -22.98 3.48
C LYS A 180 26.19 -24.12 3.16
N ASP A 181 25.63 -25.23 2.69
CA ASP A 181 26.34 -26.47 2.30
C ASP A 181 27.16 -27.16 3.42
N CYS A 182 27.01 -26.77 4.70
CA CYS A 182 27.76 -27.33 5.83
C CYS A 182 26.85 -27.86 6.96
N ALA A 183 27.24 -28.97 7.57
CA ALA A 183 26.79 -29.35 8.91
C ALA A 183 27.67 -28.67 9.97
N VAL A 184 27.13 -28.51 11.18
CA VAL A 184 27.81 -27.90 12.33
C VAL A 184 28.09 -29.01 13.33
N LEU A 185 29.35 -29.42 13.45
CA LEU A 185 29.78 -30.28 14.56
C LEU A 185 29.87 -29.42 15.81
N LEU A 186 28.89 -29.54 16.71
CA LEU A 186 28.80 -28.75 17.93
C LEU A 186 29.14 -29.60 19.15
N ASP A 187 30.07 -29.14 19.97
CA ASP A 187 30.27 -29.64 21.33
C ASP A 187 29.29 -28.94 22.29
N CYS A 188 28.24 -29.63 22.71
CA CYS A 188 27.20 -29.02 23.54
C CYS A 188 27.65 -28.68 24.97
N LYS A 189 28.83 -29.14 25.39
CA LYS A 189 29.40 -28.82 26.70
C LYS A 189 30.17 -27.51 26.66
N THR A 190 31.02 -27.32 25.65
CA THR A 190 31.92 -26.14 25.56
C THR A 190 31.39 -25.05 24.63
N LEU A 191 30.43 -25.38 23.76
CA LEU A 191 29.97 -24.56 22.62
C LEU A 191 31.02 -24.37 21.53
N ASP A 192 32.14 -25.13 21.56
CA ASP A 192 33.07 -25.19 20.45
C ASP A 192 32.40 -25.86 19.25
N TYR A 193 32.65 -25.35 18.04
CA TYR A 193 32.05 -25.88 16.83
C TYR A 193 32.99 -25.89 15.63
N GLU A 194 32.72 -26.81 14.70
CA GLU A 194 33.41 -26.94 13.42
C GLU A 194 32.38 -27.06 12.28
N TYR A 195 32.58 -26.31 11.19
CA TYR A 195 31.79 -26.52 9.97
C TYR A 195 32.34 -27.71 9.17
N VAL A 196 31.52 -28.73 9.00
CA VAL A 196 31.84 -29.93 8.22
C VAL A 196 31.08 -29.82 6.89
N PRO A 197 31.76 -29.74 5.72
CA PRO A 197 31.09 -29.74 4.43
C PRO A 197 30.17 -30.95 4.28
N LEU A 198 28.90 -30.73 3.95
CA LEU A 198 27.92 -31.79 3.77
C LEU A 198 27.82 -32.18 2.28
N ASP A 199 28.92 -32.69 1.73
CA ASP A 199 28.94 -33.24 0.38
C ASP A 199 28.43 -34.68 0.39
N LEU A 200 27.25 -34.91 -0.20
CA LEU A 200 26.61 -36.22 -0.29
C LEU A 200 26.88 -36.92 -1.64
N GLY A 201 27.72 -36.33 -2.51
CA GLY A 201 28.03 -36.85 -3.84
C GLY A 201 26.77 -37.04 -4.71
N ASP A 202 26.54 -38.27 -5.16
CA ASP A 202 25.36 -38.64 -5.97
C ASP A 202 24.09 -38.87 -5.13
N HIS A 203 24.11 -38.56 -3.84
CA HIS A 203 22.96 -38.70 -2.94
C HIS A 203 22.33 -37.34 -2.61
N VAL A 204 21.08 -37.39 -2.18
CA VAL A 204 20.31 -36.28 -1.64
C VAL A 204 19.65 -36.71 -0.34
N MET A 205 19.39 -35.73 0.50
CA MET A 205 18.62 -35.90 1.71
C MET A 205 17.12 -35.80 1.39
N VAL A 206 16.36 -36.81 1.81
CA VAL A 206 14.90 -36.79 1.74
C VAL A 206 14.36 -36.81 3.16
N ILE A 207 13.61 -35.77 3.54
CA ILE A 207 12.94 -35.68 4.83
C ILE A 207 11.50 -36.17 4.65
N ALA A 208 11.07 -37.09 5.52
CA ALA A 208 9.72 -37.63 5.52
C ALA A 208 9.08 -37.44 6.89
N ASP A 209 8.00 -36.66 6.97
CA ASP A 209 7.17 -36.52 8.16
C ASP A 209 6.16 -37.66 8.24
N SER A 210 6.20 -38.39 9.34
CA SER A 210 5.24 -39.45 9.63
C SER A 210 3.80 -38.96 9.69
N ASN A 211 3.56 -37.65 9.87
CA ASN A 211 2.28 -37.00 10.14
C ASN A 211 1.61 -37.45 11.45
N LYS A 212 2.36 -38.12 12.33
CA LYS A 212 1.90 -38.46 13.68
C LYS A 212 2.04 -37.25 14.60
N ARG A 213 0.95 -36.85 15.27
CA ARG A 213 0.94 -35.70 16.20
C ARG A 213 1.59 -36.03 17.55
N HIS A 214 2.43 -35.12 18.04
CA HIS A 214 3.27 -35.23 19.24
C HIS A 214 2.60 -34.92 20.59
N SER A 215 1.32 -35.23 20.81
CA SER A 215 0.60 -34.79 22.03
C SER A 215 1.18 -35.27 23.38
N LEU A 216 2.24 -36.10 23.36
CA LEU A 216 2.94 -36.65 24.53
C LEU A 216 4.47 -36.42 24.52
N ALA A 217 5.02 -35.68 23.54
CA ALA A 217 6.46 -35.63 23.33
C ALA A 217 7.23 -34.90 24.44
N ASP A 218 6.75 -33.75 24.93
CA ASP A 218 7.49 -32.96 25.94
C ASP A 218 7.63 -33.69 27.27
N GLY A 219 6.56 -34.37 27.71
CA GLY A 219 6.58 -35.18 28.93
C GLY A 219 7.53 -36.37 28.84
N LYS A 220 7.53 -37.07 27.70
CA LYS A 220 8.41 -38.21 27.46
C LYS A 220 9.87 -37.81 27.20
N TYR A 221 10.08 -36.64 26.60
CA TYR A 221 11.41 -36.06 26.44
C TYR A 221 12.03 -35.73 27.81
N ASN A 222 11.27 -35.08 28.68
CA ASN A 222 11.71 -34.78 30.05
C ASN A 222 11.97 -36.07 30.87
N GLU A 223 11.19 -37.13 30.67
CA GLU A 223 11.44 -38.46 31.26
C GLU A 223 12.82 -39.00 30.83
N ARG A 224 13.14 -38.98 29.53
CA ARG A 224 14.46 -39.44 29.02
C ARG A 224 15.61 -38.64 29.60
N ARG A 225 15.45 -37.33 29.71
CA ARG A 225 16.45 -36.46 30.35
C ARG A 225 16.67 -36.85 31.81
N SER A 226 15.59 -37.03 32.58
CA SER A 226 15.67 -37.46 33.97
C SER A 226 16.36 -38.82 34.13
N GLU A 227 16.06 -39.79 33.25
CA GLU A 227 16.72 -41.11 33.24
C GLU A 227 18.24 -40.99 32.98
N THR A 228 18.66 -40.09 32.08
CA THR A 228 20.09 -39.83 31.83
C THR A 228 20.78 -39.09 32.98
N GLU A 229 20.07 -38.19 33.67
CA GLU A 229 20.57 -37.51 34.87
C GLU A 229 20.76 -38.50 36.03
N GLU A 230 19.83 -39.44 36.22
CA GLU A 230 19.98 -40.56 37.15
C GLU A 230 21.22 -41.39 36.83
N GLY A 231 21.42 -41.73 35.56
CA GLY A 231 22.61 -42.45 35.07
C GLY A 231 23.91 -41.70 35.38
N LEU A 232 23.96 -40.39 35.12
CA LEU A 232 25.12 -39.57 35.44
C LEU A 232 25.41 -39.55 36.94
N ASN A 233 24.39 -39.34 37.76
CA ASN A 233 24.53 -39.28 39.21
C ASN A 233 25.04 -40.59 39.81
N ALA A 234 24.63 -41.74 39.27
CA ALA A 234 25.10 -43.05 39.71
C ALA A 234 26.56 -43.33 39.29
N LEU A 235 26.98 -42.89 38.10
CA LEU A 235 28.33 -43.14 37.58
C LEU A 235 29.39 -42.14 38.06
N LYS A 236 28.99 -40.89 38.32
CA LYS A 236 29.88 -39.78 38.68
C LYS A 236 30.84 -40.08 39.85
N PRO A 237 30.43 -40.72 40.96
CA PRO A 237 31.33 -41.04 42.07
C PRO A 237 32.48 -42.00 41.71
N PHE A 238 32.31 -42.81 40.65
CA PHE A 238 33.27 -43.84 40.26
C PHE A 238 34.17 -43.42 39.10
N LEU A 239 33.64 -42.59 38.18
CA LEU A 239 34.33 -42.20 36.96
C LEU A 239 34.87 -40.76 36.98
N GLY A 240 34.43 -39.92 37.92
CA GLY A 240 34.86 -38.52 38.00
C GLY A 240 34.39 -37.65 36.82
N VAL A 241 33.41 -38.12 36.04
CA VAL A 241 32.88 -37.43 34.87
C VAL A 241 31.90 -36.31 35.25
N SER A 242 31.86 -35.27 34.44
CA SER A 242 30.97 -34.12 34.58
C SER A 242 29.68 -34.25 33.74
N CYS A 243 29.71 -35.09 32.69
CA CYS A 243 28.56 -35.41 31.85
C CYS A 243 28.67 -36.83 31.28
N LEU A 244 27.57 -37.39 30.74
CA LEU A 244 27.57 -38.77 30.23
C LEU A 244 28.42 -38.95 28.97
N ALA A 245 28.59 -37.90 28.17
CA ALA A 245 29.39 -37.97 26.94
C ALA A 245 30.89 -38.23 27.18
N GLU A 246 31.38 -38.04 28.41
CA GLU A 246 32.76 -38.37 28.79
C GLU A 246 32.96 -39.86 29.08
N VAL A 247 31.87 -40.63 29.22
CA VAL A 247 31.94 -42.06 29.50
C VAL A 247 32.22 -42.82 28.21
N THR A 248 33.32 -43.57 28.18
CA THR A 248 33.66 -44.46 27.06
C THR A 248 32.87 -45.77 27.12
N PRO A 249 32.66 -46.49 26.00
CA PRO A 249 32.00 -47.80 26.00
C PRO A 249 32.62 -48.79 27.00
N ALA A 250 33.94 -48.85 27.07
CA ALA A 250 34.66 -49.74 28.00
C ALA A 250 34.43 -49.38 29.48
N GLN A 251 34.36 -48.07 29.81
CA GLN A 251 33.99 -47.63 31.15
C GLN A 251 32.55 -47.96 31.46
N PHE A 252 31.62 -47.71 30.53
CA PHE A 252 30.21 -48.03 30.71
C PHE A 252 30.01 -49.53 31.01
N ASP A 253 30.62 -50.42 30.23
CA ASP A 253 30.51 -51.88 30.44
C ASP A 253 30.97 -52.30 31.85
N SER A 254 32.02 -51.66 32.38
CA SER A 254 32.57 -51.96 33.70
C SER A 254 31.63 -51.55 34.85
N TYR A 255 30.84 -50.48 34.66
CA TYR A 255 29.99 -49.89 35.71
C TYR A 255 28.48 -50.03 35.45
N ARG A 256 28.07 -50.65 34.35
CA ARG A 256 26.66 -50.85 33.96
C ARG A 256 25.82 -51.51 35.04
N HIS A 257 26.41 -52.39 35.85
CA HIS A 257 25.76 -53.10 36.94
C HIS A 257 25.25 -52.18 38.08
N LEU A 258 25.70 -50.92 38.13
CA LEU A 258 25.25 -49.91 39.09
C LEU A 258 23.93 -49.23 38.69
N LEU A 259 23.47 -49.43 37.46
CA LEU A 259 22.31 -48.77 36.89
C LEU A 259 21.09 -49.71 36.88
N SER A 260 19.90 -49.13 36.99
CA SER A 260 18.67 -49.88 36.73
C SER A 260 18.64 -50.35 35.26
N PRO A 261 17.95 -51.46 34.93
CA PRO A 261 17.91 -51.96 33.54
C PRO A 261 17.44 -50.93 32.52
N VAL A 262 16.55 -50.02 32.90
CA VAL A 262 16.05 -48.95 32.03
C VAL A 262 17.13 -47.88 31.83
N VAL A 263 17.68 -47.34 32.93
CA VAL A 263 18.71 -46.30 32.89
C VAL A 263 19.96 -46.79 32.16
N ALA A 264 20.36 -48.05 32.37
CA ALA A 264 21.47 -48.67 31.65
C ALA A 264 21.29 -48.57 30.13
N LYS A 265 20.11 -48.86 29.58
CA LYS A 265 19.86 -48.72 28.13
C LYS A 265 19.96 -47.27 27.66
N ARG A 266 19.47 -46.30 28.45
CA ARG A 266 19.53 -44.87 28.11
C ARG A 266 20.97 -44.38 28.04
N VAL A 267 21.79 -44.74 29.04
CA VAL A 267 23.21 -44.39 29.07
C VAL A 267 23.97 -45.10 27.93
N GLU A 268 23.66 -46.37 27.65
CA GLU A 268 24.27 -47.15 26.56
C GLU A 268 24.01 -46.51 25.19
N HIS A 269 22.81 -45.96 24.96
CA HIS A 269 22.53 -45.17 23.77
C HIS A 269 23.44 -43.94 23.69
N VAL A 270 23.48 -43.12 24.75
CA VAL A 270 24.25 -41.85 24.78
C VAL A 270 25.73 -42.09 24.49
N VAL A 271 26.34 -43.06 25.16
CA VAL A 271 27.77 -43.41 25.00
C VAL A 271 28.07 -43.85 23.56
N ASN A 272 27.24 -44.75 23.01
CA ASN A 272 27.46 -45.26 21.67
C ASN A 272 27.11 -44.23 20.57
N GLU A 273 26.14 -43.35 20.82
CA GLU A 273 25.77 -42.28 19.88
C GLU A 273 26.89 -41.25 19.79
N CYS A 274 27.56 -40.91 20.89
CA CYS A 274 28.74 -40.03 20.87
C CYS A 274 29.86 -40.58 19.97
N ASP A 275 30.16 -41.88 20.04
CA ASP A 275 31.14 -42.51 19.11
C ASP A 275 30.64 -42.51 17.66
N ARG A 276 29.34 -42.75 17.44
CA ARG A 276 28.75 -42.70 16.09
C ARG A 276 28.86 -41.31 15.46
N VAL A 277 28.68 -40.23 16.22
CA VAL A 277 28.87 -38.85 15.74
C VAL A 277 30.32 -38.66 15.27
N ARG A 278 31.30 -39.07 16.08
CA ARG A 278 32.74 -38.99 15.69
C ARG A 278 33.00 -39.72 14.38
N ARG A 279 32.52 -40.95 14.26
CA ARG A 279 32.67 -41.78 13.04
C ARG A 279 31.95 -41.20 11.83
N ALA A 280 30.79 -40.54 12.03
CA ALA A 280 30.05 -39.90 10.94
C ALA A 280 30.77 -38.67 10.39
N VAL A 281 31.41 -37.88 11.26
CA VAL A 281 32.27 -36.76 10.85
C VAL A 281 33.47 -37.26 10.03
N GLU A 282 34.11 -38.34 10.46
CA GLU A 282 35.20 -38.97 9.71
C GLU A 282 34.74 -39.48 8.34
N ALA A 283 33.56 -40.10 8.27
CA ALA A 283 32.95 -40.56 7.02
C ALA A 283 32.67 -39.39 6.06
N LEU A 284 32.13 -38.27 6.56
CA LEU A 284 31.90 -37.08 5.74
C LEU A 284 33.22 -36.46 5.25
N LYS A 285 34.21 -36.29 6.14
CA LYS A 285 35.52 -35.73 5.77
C LYS A 285 36.28 -36.58 4.75
N SER A 286 36.02 -37.88 4.71
CA SER A 286 36.63 -38.81 3.74
C SER A 286 35.78 -39.08 2.49
N GLY A 287 34.55 -38.53 2.42
CA GLY A 287 33.62 -38.77 1.32
C GLY A 287 32.97 -40.17 1.33
N ASP A 288 33.05 -40.93 2.42
CA ASP A 288 32.48 -42.26 2.55
C ASP A 288 30.99 -42.20 2.98
N ILE A 289 30.15 -41.82 2.02
CA ILE A 289 28.71 -41.64 2.26
C ILE A 289 28.02 -42.99 2.57
N ALA A 290 28.57 -44.11 2.12
CA ALA A 290 28.05 -45.45 2.45
C ALA A 290 28.21 -45.76 3.95
N VAL A 291 29.37 -45.44 4.53
CA VAL A 291 29.58 -45.55 5.98
C VAL A 291 28.65 -44.61 6.74
N LEU A 292 28.44 -43.38 6.26
CA LEU A 292 27.46 -42.47 6.86
C LEU A 292 26.05 -43.11 6.87
N GLY A 293 25.59 -43.64 5.74
CA GLY A 293 24.29 -44.32 5.64
C GLY A 293 24.15 -45.49 6.63
N LYS A 294 25.19 -46.29 6.81
CA LYS A 294 25.23 -47.36 7.82
C LYS A 294 25.11 -46.82 9.25
N LEU A 295 25.84 -45.74 9.58
CA LEU A 295 25.79 -45.10 10.89
C LEU A 295 24.41 -44.51 11.21
N LEU A 296 23.71 -43.97 10.20
CA LEU A 296 22.32 -43.53 10.36
C LEU A 296 21.42 -44.70 10.79
N ASN A 297 21.54 -45.86 10.13
CA ASN A 297 20.76 -47.05 10.47
C ASN A 297 21.08 -47.56 11.89
N GLU A 298 22.36 -47.60 12.26
CA GLU A 298 22.81 -47.97 13.61
C GLU A 298 22.23 -47.04 14.68
N SER A 299 22.23 -45.73 14.40
CA SER A 299 21.66 -44.75 15.31
C SER A 299 20.15 -44.90 15.48
N HIS A 300 19.40 -45.10 14.39
CA HIS A 300 17.96 -45.37 14.50
C HIS A 300 17.65 -46.64 15.30
N ALA A 301 18.39 -47.72 15.05
CA ALA A 301 18.22 -48.96 15.82
C ALA A 301 18.46 -48.72 17.32
N SER A 302 19.46 -47.90 17.66
CA SER A 302 19.73 -47.47 19.04
C SER A 302 18.59 -46.64 19.62
N LEU A 303 18.02 -45.69 18.87
CA LEU A 303 16.89 -44.86 19.31
C LEU A 303 15.60 -45.66 19.47
N SER A 304 15.40 -46.69 18.66
CA SER A 304 14.23 -47.57 18.75
C SER A 304 14.37 -48.54 19.94
N SER A 305 15.51 -49.22 20.09
CA SER A 305 15.67 -50.34 21.04
C SER A 305 16.28 -49.97 22.40
N LEU A 306 17.22 -49.01 22.43
CA LEU A 306 17.92 -48.59 23.66
C LEU A 306 17.32 -47.31 24.23
N TYR A 307 16.98 -46.34 23.39
CA TYR A 307 16.40 -45.07 23.85
C TYR A 307 14.87 -45.07 23.86
N GLU A 308 14.23 -45.94 23.08
CA GLU A 308 12.77 -46.12 23.04
C GLU A 308 12.01 -44.80 22.78
N VAL A 309 12.39 -44.11 21.70
CA VAL A 309 11.82 -42.80 21.30
C VAL A 309 11.24 -42.79 19.88
N THR A 310 11.20 -43.88 19.13
CA THR A 310 10.69 -43.87 17.75
C THR A 310 9.17 -44.09 17.68
N GLY A 311 8.75 -45.32 17.96
CA GLY A 311 7.37 -45.79 17.79
C GLY A 311 7.10 -46.35 16.39
N VAL A 312 5.95 -47.01 16.26
CA VAL A 312 5.59 -47.82 15.07
C VAL A 312 5.66 -47.04 13.77
N GLU A 313 5.28 -45.77 13.78
CA GLU A 313 5.29 -44.91 12.61
C GLU A 313 6.72 -44.67 12.10
N LEU A 314 7.62 -44.20 12.96
CA LEU A 314 9.01 -43.92 12.57
C LEU A 314 9.79 -45.20 12.24
N ASP A 315 9.57 -46.27 12.99
CA ASP A 315 10.19 -47.57 12.70
C ASP A 315 9.74 -48.07 11.32
N THR A 316 8.42 -48.08 11.06
CA THR A 316 7.86 -48.49 9.76
C THR A 316 8.36 -47.62 8.62
N LEU A 317 8.41 -46.29 8.82
CA LEU A 317 8.86 -45.35 7.80
C LEU A 317 10.31 -45.60 7.41
N THR A 318 11.21 -45.74 8.39
CA THR A 318 12.62 -45.97 8.11
C THR A 318 12.91 -47.37 7.58
N ASP A 319 12.20 -48.40 8.04
CA ASP A 319 12.34 -49.76 7.53
C ASP A 319 11.91 -49.87 6.07
N ILE A 320 10.78 -49.25 5.72
CA ILE A 320 10.35 -49.17 4.32
C ILE A 320 11.40 -48.41 3.50
N ALA A 321 11.87 -47.26 3.99
CA ALA A 321 12.86 -46.45 3.31
C ALA A 321 14.18 -47.20 3.04
N ARG A 322 14.73 -47.92 4.03
CA ARG A 322 15.98 -48.69 3.89
C ARG A 322 15.88 -49.82 2.86
N ASN A 323 14.68 -50.34 2.63
CA ASN A 323 14.42 -51.41 1.68
C ASN A 323 14.08 -50.90 0.26
N GLU A 324 14.01 -49.59 0.05
CA GLU A 324 13.86 -49.03 -1.29
C GLU A 324 15.19 -48.92 -2.03
N GLU A 325 15.15 -49.16 -3.34
CA GLU A 325 16.31 -49.07 -4.20
C GLU A 325 16.92 -47.65 -4.17
N GLY A 326 18.23 -47.56 -3.94
CA GLY A 326 18.97 -46.30 -3.93
C GLY A 326 18.99 -45.58 -2.58
N CYS A 327 18.33 -46.10 -1.55
CA CYS A 327 18.47 -45.63 -0.17
C CYS A 327 19.61 -46.36 0.53
N ILE A 328 20.55 -45.61 1.12
CA ILE A 328 21.73 -46.19 1.82
C ILE A 328 21.65 -46.06 3.34
N GLY A 329 20.75 -45.21 3.84
CA GLY A 329 20.55 -45.00 5.27
C GLY A 329 19.29 -44.22 5.54
N SER A 330 18.58 -44.58 6.60
CA SER A 330 17.39 -43.87 7.06
C SER A 330 17.29 -43.90 8.58
N ARG A 331 16.97 -42.76 9.19
CA ARG A 331 16.79 -42.65 10.65
C ARG A 331 15.74 -41.62 11.02
N MET A 332 15.26 -41.69 12.26
CA MET A 332 14.39 -40.66 12.82
C MET A 332 15.20 -39.41 13.17
N ILE A 333 14.59 -38.24 13.21
CA ILE A 333 15.23 -36.97 13.60
C ILE A 333 14.37 -36.20 14.60
N GLY A 334 15.00 -35.34 15.39
CA GLY A 334 14.40 -34.58 16.49
C GLY A 334 14.14 -35.43 17.74
N ALA A 335 13.16 -35.00 18.54
CA ALA A 335 12.84 -35.62 19.83
C ALA A 335 12.22 -37.03 19.76
N GLY A 336 11.80 -37.48 18.58
CA GLY A 336 11.06 -38.75 18.42
C GLY A 336 9.57 -38.66 18.79
N PHE A 337 8.97 -39.82 19.05
CA PHE A 337 7.55 -40.07 19.37
C PHE A 337 6.56 -39.69 18.26
N GLY A 338 7.08 -39.54 17.03
CA GLY A 338 6.40 -38.98 15.86
C GLY A 338 7.35 -38.06 15.10
N GLY A 339 6.84 -37.33 14.12
CA GLY A 339 7.63 -36.35 13.35
C GLY A 339 8.41 -36.99 12.21
N CYS A 340 9.62 -36.48 11.96
CA CYS A 340 10.34 -36.76 10.73
C CYS A 340 11.37 -37.89 10.83
N ALA A 341 11.65 -38.47 9.67
CA ALA A 341 12.82 -39.26 9.37
C ALA A 341 13.63 -38.61 8.23
N ILE A 342 14.94 -38.80 8.27
CA ILE A 342 15.88 -38.44 7.20
C ILE A 342 16.32 -39.71 6.48
N SER A 343 16.38 -39.66 5.15
CA SER A 343 16.93 -40.74 4.32
C SER A 343 17.96 -40.20 3.33
N LEU A 344 19.05 -40.94 3.14
CA LEU A 344 20.05 -40.66 2.11
C LEU A 344 19.76 -41.51 0.88
N VAL A 345 19.39 -40.84 -0.21
CA VAL A 345 18.86 -41.49 -1.42
C VAL A 345 19.62 -41.01 -2.63
N ARG A 346 19.97 -41.91 -3.55
CA ARG A 346 20.57 -41.51 -4.84
C ARG A 346 19.68 -40.51 -5.60
N LYS A 347 20.30 -39.48 -6.18
CA LYS A 347 19.63 -38.38 -6.92
C LYS A 347 18.68 -38.90 -8.01
N ASP A 348 19.11 -39.89 -8.78
CA ASP A 348 18.32 -40.49 -9.87
C ASP A 348 17.14 -41.34 -9.40
N LYS A 349 17.08 -41.70 -8.11
CA LYS A 349 16.04 -42.55 -7.52
C LYS A 349 15.10 -41.78 -6.58
N ALA A 350 15.41 -40.54 -6.20
CA ALA A 350 14.65 -39.76 -5.22
C ALA A 350 13.14 -39.67 -5.52
N ALA A 351 12.75 -39.41 -6.78
CA ALA A 351 11.35 -39.32 -7.17
C ALA A 351 10.59 -40.65 -7.02
N ALA A 352 11.24 -41.77 -7.38
CA ALA A 352 10.68 -43.10 -7.23
C ALA A 352 10.59 -43.51 -5.76
N PHE A 353 11.62 -43.18 -4.97
CA PHE A 353 11.67 -43.39 -3.52
C PHE A 353 10.47 -42.73 -2.82
N VAL A 354 10.26 -41.42 -3.03
CA VAL A 354 9.14 -40.67 -2.41
C VAL A 354 7.80 -41.33 -2.71
N LYS A 355 7.58 -41.71 -3.97
CA LYS A 355 6.34 -42.38 -4.41
C LYS A 355 6.15 -43.75 -3.75
N ASN A 356 7.20 -44.57 -3.74
CA ASN A 356 7.12 -45.94 -3.25
C ASN A 356 7.02 -46.01 -1.72
N VAL A 357 7.87 -45.26 -1.01
CA VAL A 357 7.82 -45.15 0.45
C VAL A 357 6.46 -44.63 0.89
N GLY A 358 5.96 -43.56 0.27
CA GLY A 358 4.64 -43.01 0.60
C GLY A 358 3.51 -44.03 0.43
N LYS A 359 3.53 -44.80 -0.66
CA LYS A 359 2.54 -45.86 -0.91
C LYS A 359 2.64 -46.99 0.10
N LYS A 360 3.85 -47.50 0.37
CA LYS A 360 4.08 -48.60 1.31
C LYS A 360 3.75 -48.20 2.74
N TYR A 361 4.15 -47.00 3.17
CA TYR A 361 3.84 -46.45 4.48
C TYR A 361 2.34 -46.27 4.67
N LYS A 362 1.63 -45.66 3.70
CA LYS A 362 0.18 -45.51 3.75
C LYS A 362 -0.54 -46.85 3.88
N LYS A 363 -0.03 -47.89 3.21
CA LYS A 363 -0.58 -49.25 3.32
C LYS A 363 -0.34 -49.84 4.71
N ALA A 364 0.81 -49.58 5.34
CA ALA A 364 1.18 -50.15 6.63
C ALA A 364 0.56 -49.42 7.83
N ILE A 365 0.54 -48.08 7.80
CA ILE A 365 0.12 -47.22 8.92
C ILE A 365 -1.33 -46.73 8.77
N GLY A 366 -1.87 -46.70 7.54
CA GLY A 366 -3.24 -46.27 7.25
C GLY A 366 -3.38 -44.82 6.79
N TYR A 367 -2.35 -44.00 6.96
CA TYR A 367 -2.29 -42.61 6.45
C TYR A 367 -0.94 -42.31 5.80
N ALA A 368 -0.90 -41.32 4.91
CA ALA A 368 0.30 -41.00 4.12
C ALA A 368 1.29 -40.14 4.93
N PRO A 369 2.61 -40.29 4.71
CA PRO A 369 3.59 -39.35 5.21
C PRO A 369 3.66 -38.11 4.28
N SER A 370 4.27 -37.04 4.77
CA SER A 370 4.62 -35.86 3.96
C SER A 370 6.10 -35.89 3.63
N PHE A 371 6.50 -35.45 2.44
CA PHE A 371 7.91 -35.42 2.03
C PHE A 371 8.35 -33.99 1.74
N TYR A 372 9.54 -33.64 2.20
CA TYR A 372 10.17 -32.36 1.95
C TYR A 372 11.49 -32.58 1.22
N THR A 373 11.64 -31.91 0.08
CA THR A 373 12.94 -31.77 -0.57
C THR A 373 13.56 -30.49 -0.06
N THR A 374 14.64 -30.61 0.71
CA THR A 374 15.32 -29.48 1.36
C THR A 374 16.80 -29.49 1.00
N PHE A 375 17.44 -28.35 1.20
CA PHE A 375 18.88 -28.19 1.06
C PHE A 375 19.43 -27.41 2.26
N ILE A 376 20.75 -27.47 2.43
CA ILE A 376 21.42 -26.81 3.54
C ILE A 376 21.68 -25.35 3.21
N ASP A 377 21.33 -24.46 4.13
CA ASP A 377 21.38 -23.01 3.94
C ASP A 377 21.93 -22.32 5.20
N ASP A 378 22.11 -21.01 5.14
CA ASP A 378 22.58 -20.23 6.30
C ASP A 378 21.53 -20.17 7.42
N GLY A 379 21.99 -20.01 8.66
CA GLY A 379 21.16 -19.94 9.86
C GLY A 379 20.32 -18.66 9.90
N ILE A 380 20.89 -17.56 10.38
CA ILE A 380 20.24 -16.23 10.40
C ILE A 380 20.43 -15.52 9.06
N LYS A 381 19.37 -14.85 8.58
CA LYS A 381 19.44 -13.88 7.47
C LYS A 381 18.69 -12.62 7.84
N ARG A 382 19.22 -11.47 7.41
CA ARG A 382 18.57 -10.16 7.46
C ARG A 382 18.46 -9.62 6.04
N GLU A 383 17.31 -9.03 5.73
CA GLU A 383 17.09 -8.29 4.51
C GLU A 383 16.46 -6.94 4.85
N HIS A 384 17.08 -5.85 4.42
CA HIS A 384 16.44 -4.54 4.43
C HIS A 384 15.54 -4.43 3.18
N LEU A 385 14.28 -4.03 3.36
CA LEU A 385 13.27 -4.13 2.30
C LEU A 385 13.34 -2.98 1.27
N SER A 386 14.24 -2.01 1.45
CA SER A 386 14.44 -0.93 0.46
C SER A 386 14.72 -1.47 -0.95
N GLY A 387 15.55 -2.51 -1.07
CA GLY A 387 15.84 -3.17 -2.34
C GLY A 387 14.60 -3.81 -2.99
N GLN A 388 13.71 -4.39 -2.18
CA GLN A 388 12.44 -4.94 -2.66
C GLN A 388 11.52 -3.82 -3.18
N TYR A 389 11.33 -2.75 -2.41
CA TYR A 389 10.44 -1.64 -2.78
C TYR A 389 10.96 -0.84 -3.99
N ILE A 390 12.28 -0.66 -4.12
CA ILE A 390 12.89 -0.09 -5.33
C ILE A 390 12.61 -0.99 -6.54
N SER A 391 12.79 -2.31 -6.39
CA SER A 391 12.54 -3.27 -7.48
C SER A 391 11.07 -3.25 -7.92
N ASP A 392 10.14 -3.16 -6.97
CA ASP A 392 8.70 -3.05 -7.25
C ASP A 392 8.34 -1.73 -7.95
N LEU A 393 8.87 -0.57 -7.49
CA LEU A 393 8.62 0.73 -8.13
C LEU A 393 9.19 0.79 -9.55
N VAL A 394 10.40 0.26 -9.76
CA VAL A 394 11.03 0.22 -11.09
C VAL A 394 10.23 -0.67 -12.03
N HIS A 395 9.80 -1.84 -11.57
CA HIS A 395 8.94 -2.73 -12.36
C HIS A 395 7.62 -2.05 -12.73
N TYR A 396 6.98 -1.38 -11.77
CA TYR A 396 5.77 -0.60 -12.02
C TYR A 396 6.00 0.50 -13.05
N ALA A 397 7.12 1.23 -12.96
CA ALA A 397 7.46 2.29 -13.91
C ALA A 397 7.70 1.75 -15.33
N GLU A 398 8.33 0.57 -15.48
CA GLU A 398 8.48 -0.10 -16.77
C GLU A 398 7.11 -0.44 -17.39
N LYS A 399 6.14 -0.83 -16.57
CA LYS A 399 4.79 -1.25 -17.02
C LYS A 399 3.83 -0.10 -17.27
N LYS A 400 3.85 0.94 -16.43
CA LYS A 400 2.81 1.99 -16.38
C LYS A 400 3.32 3.37 -16.76
N LEU A 401 4.61 3.65 -16.55
CA LEU A 401 5.22 4.94 -16.85
C LEU A 401 6.08 4.91 -18.12
N GLY A 402 6.24 3.75 -18.76
CA GLY A 402 7.04 3.61 -19.98
C GLY A 402 8.53 3.78 -19.75
N LEU A 403 9.02 3.53 -18.52
CA LEU A 403 10.45 3.50 -18.22
C LEU A 403 11.14 2.45 -19.10
N LYS A 404 12.18 2.88 -19.81
CA LYS A 404 12.90 2.01 -20.76
C LYS A 404 14.04 1.28 -20.08
N LYS A 405 14.43 0.14 -20.66
CA LYS A 405 15.54 -0.68 -20.17
C LYS A 405 16.85 0.12 -20.07
N GLU A 406 17.07 1.02 -21.01
CA GLU A 406 18.26 1.88 -21.06
C GLU A 406 18.33 2.87 -19.88
N ASP A 407 17.17 3.31 -19.36
CA ASP A 407 17.07 4.28 -18.26
C ASP A 407 16.94 3.62 -16.89
N ARG A 408 16.78 2.28 -16.85
CA ARG A 408 16.55 1.50 -15.63
C ARG A 408 17.61 1.73 -14.56
N THR A 409 18.88 1.57 -14.91
CA THR A 409 20.01 1.79 -13.99
C THR A 409 20.10 3.24 -13.53
N TYR A 410 19.81 4.20 -14.42
CA TYR A 410 19.79 5.61 -14.07
C TYR A 410 18.70 5.93 -13.04
N ALA A 411 17.49 5.38 -13.22
CA ALA A 411 16.38 5.54 -12.29
C ALA A 411 16.69 4.93 -10.90
N ILE A 412 17.25 3.71 -10.86
CA ILE A 412 17.69 3.07 -9.61
C ILE A 412 18.71 3.94 -8.87
N ASN A 413 19.73 4.46 -9.57
CA ASN A 413 20.74 5.31 -8.95
C ASN A 413 20.16 6.64 -8.41
N ARG A 414 19.12 7.19 -9.06
CA ARG A 414 18.41 8.36 -8.54
C ARG A 414 17.63 8.04 -7.27
N LEU A 415 16.95 6.90 -7.23
CA LEU A 415 16.21 6.41 -6.06
C LEU A 415 17.16 6.18 -4.88
N LEU A 416 18.26 5.43 -5.08
CA LEU A 416 19.27 5.16 -4.05
C LEU A 416 19.83 6.44 -3.44
N ARG A 417 20.22 7.40 -4.30
CA ARG A 417 20.70 8.71 -3.86
C ARG A 417 19.64 9.45 -3.04
N TYR A 418 18.37 9.37 -3.44
CA TYR A 418 17.31 10.08 -2.73
C TYR A 418 17.00 9.43 -1.37
N ILE A 419 16.98 8.11 -1.26
CA ILE A 419 16.72 7.42 0.01
C ILE A 419 17.96 7.30 0.92
N GLY A 420 19.14 7.70 0.44
CA GLY A 420 20.38 7.68 1.21
C GLY A 420 21.08 6.32 1.27
N GLU A 421 20.82 5.44 0.30
CA GLU A 421 21.40 4.09 0.22
C GLU A 421 22.58 4.03 -0.75
N GLU A 422 23.64 3.32 -0.39
CA GLU A 422 24.85 3.18 -1.22
C GLU A 422 24.91 1.85 -2.00
N SER A 423 24.03 0.91 -1.66
CA SER A 423 24.02 -0.43 -2.26
C SER A 423 22.62 -0.86 -2.67
N PHE A 424 22.53 -1.69 -3.69
CA PHE A 424 21.27 -2.23 -4.18
C PHE A 424 21.47 -3.69 -4.61
N GLU A 425 20.62 -4.55 -4.06
CA GLU A 425 20.47 -5.91 -4.54
C GLU A 425 19.10 -6.04 -5.20
N GLU A 426 19.09 -6.32 -6.49
CA GLU A 426 17.85 -6.44 -7.25
C GLU A 426 17.03 -7.64 -6.77
N LYS A 427 15.75 -7.42 -6.50
CA LYS A 427 14.80 -8.47 -6.09
C LYS A 427 13.78 -8.70 -7.19
N ALA A 428 13.22 -9.92 -7.22
CA ALA A 428 12.06 -10.17 -8.05
C ALA A 428 10.90 -9.28 -7.58
N PRO A 429 10.19 -8.59 -8.49
CA PRO A 429 9.02 -7.81 -8.10
C PRO A 429 8.00 -8.74 -7.46
N CYS A 430 7.50 -8.34 -6.31
CA CYS A 430 6.48 -9.08 -5.59
C CYS A 430 5.08 -8.55 -5.88
N LEU A 431 4.95 -7.28 -6.29
CA LEU A 431 3.68 -6.68 -6.69
C LEU A 431 3.31 -7.06 -8.14
N GLY A 432 2.08 -7.52 -8.35
CA GLY A 432 1.58 -7.86 -9.69
C GLY A 432 1.26 -6.65 -10.57
N ASP A 433 1.00 -6.88 -11.88
CA ASP A 433 0.69 -5.84 -12.89
C ASP A 433 -0.56 -4.97 -12.58
N GLY A 434 -1.37 -5.40 -11.60
CA GLY A 434 -2.55 -4.70 -11.08
C GLY A 434 -2.26 -3.71 -9.94
N ALA A 435 -1.01 -3.56 -9.51
CA ALA A 435 -0.62 -2.62 -8.47
C ALA A 435 -0.98 -1.17 -8.85
N THR A 436 -1.42 -0.41 -7.85
CA THR A 436 -1.67 1.04 -7.95
C THR A 436 -0.43 1.85 -7.63
N ALA A 437 -0.43 3.14 -7.95
CA ALA A 437 0.65 4.05 -7.57
C ALA A 437 0.91 4.06 -6.05
N ALA A 438 -0.16 3.98 -5.24
CA ALA A 438 -0.08 3.95 -3.79
C ALA A 438 0.59 2.67 -3.26
N ASP A 439 0.34 1.52 -3.89
CA ASP A 439 0.91 0.23 -3.47
C ASP A 439 2.44 0.22 -3.58
N VAL A 440 3.00 0.89 -4.59
CA VAL A 440 4.44 0.89 -4.87
C VAL A 440 5.18 2.04 -4.19
N ILE A 441 4.52 3.19 -4.01
CA ILE A 441 5.20 4.40 -3.53
C ILE A 441 5.18 4.52 -2.01
N ARG A 442 4.10 4.09 -1.35
CA ARG A 442 3.94 4.28 0.09
C ARG A 442 5.03 3.57 0.90
N PRO A 443 5.37 2.30 0.64
CA PRO A 443 6.42 1.62 1.40
C PRO A 443 7.79 2.29 1.26
N LEU A 444 8.13 2.70 0.04
CA LEU A 444 9.39 3.39 -0.24
C LEU A 444 9.39 4.82 0.34
N GLY A 445 8.25 5.51 0.31
CA GLY A 445 8.07 6.84 0.90
C GLY A 445 8.24 6.82 2.42
N GLU A 446 7.62 5.87 3.12
CA GLU A 446 7.79 5.70 4.57
C GLU A 446 9.26 5.43 4.95
N LEU A 447 10.00 4.64 4.15
CA LEU A 447 11.44 4.46 4.35
C LEU A 447 12.24 5.74 4.07
N ALA A 448 11.93 6.42 2.97
CA ALA A 448 12.64 7.62 2.54
C ALA A 448 12.47 8.80 3.52
N LEU A 449 11.36 8.86 4.27
CA LEU A 449 11.14 9.89 5.29
C LEU A 449 12.25 9.93 6.35
N ALA A 450 12.89 8.80 6.65
CA ALA A 450 14.03 8.76 7.58
C ALA A 450 15.24 9.57 7.05
N ALA A 451 15.41 9.63 5.73
CA ALA A 451 16.46 10.42 5.08
C ALA A 451 16.07 11.89 4.86
N HIS A 452 14.78 12.25 4.98
CA HIS A 452 14.25 13.59 4.72
C HIS A 452 13.48 14.16 5.92
N PRO A 453 14.14 14.40 7.08
CA PRO A 453 13.47 14.89 8.27
C PRO A 453 12.87 16.28 8.03
N GLY A 454 11.56 16.41 8.24
CA GLY A 454 10.81 17.67 8.12
C GLY A 454 10.14 17.90 6.77
N GLU A 455 10.34 17.01 5.79
CA GLU A 455 9.50 16.97 4.59
C GLU A 455 8.18 16.24 4.86
N ASP A 456 7.12 16.60 4.14
CA ASP A 456 5.87 15.85 4.18
C ASP A 456 5.93 14.60 3.28
N GLU A 457 5.09 13.61 3.58
CA GLU A 457 5.06 12.34 2.86
C GLU A 457 4.73 12.51 1.37
N GLU A 458 3.87 13.46 1.01
CA GLU A 458 3.47 13.69 -0.38
C GLU A 458 4.64 14.25 -1.20
N GLN A 459 5.46 15.13 -0.61
CA GLN A 459 6.66 15.68 -1.23
C GLN A 459 7.68 14.58 -1.52
N VAL A 460 7.92 13.70 -0.55
CA VAL A 460 8.86 12.57 -0.68
C VAL A 460 8.39 11.58 -1.74
N GLN A 461 7.10 11.20 -1.73
CA GLN A 461 6.52 10.30 -2.72
C GLN A 461 6.58 10.88 -4.14
N SER A 462 6.32 12.19 -4.29
CA SER A 462 6.44 12.90 -5.57
C SER A 462 7.86 12.87 -6.12
N GLU A 463 8.88 13.05 -5.28
CA GLU A 463 10.29 12.99 -5.69
C GLU A 463 10.72 11.56 -6.10
N LEU A 464 10.28 10.55 -5.34
CA LEU A 464 10.49 9.14 -5.67
C LEU A 464 9.88 8.79 -7.04
N PHE A 465 8.65 9.25 -7.32
CA PHE A 465 8.05 9.05 -8.64
C PHE A 465 8.77 9.84 -9.73
N ASP A 466 9.27 11.04 -9.47
CA ASP A 466 10.05 11.78 -10.47
C ASP A 466 11.35 11.06 -10.85
N CYS A 467 11.95 10.29 -9.93
CA CYS A 467 13.12 9.45 -10.22
C CYS A 467 12.87 8.41 -11.32
N VAL A 468 11.63 7.92 -11.45
CA VAL A 468 11.22 6.88 -12.41
C VAL A 468 10.29 7.39 -13.52
N SER A 469 9.87 8.65 -13.46
CA SER A 469 8.99 9.27 -14.45
C SER A 469 9.78 9.65 -15.71
N LEU A 470 9.09 9.61 -16.85
CA LEU A 470 9.64 10.12 -18.12
C LEU A 470 9.94 11.61 -18.02
N SER A 471 10.96 12.05 -18.76
CA SER A 471 11.21 13.48 -18.95
C SER A 471 10.06 14.13 -19.73
N PRO A 472 9.86 15.47 -19.60
CA PRO A 472 8.85 16.17 -20.38
C PRO A 472 8.95 15.94 -21.90
N SER A 473 10.16 15.88 -22.45
CA SER A 473 10.36 15.66 -23.89
C SER A 473 9.91 14.27 -24.35
N GLU A 474 10.12 13.24 -23.53
CA GLU A 474 9.67 11.86 -23.79
C GLU A 474 8.14 11.77 -23.72
N VAL A 475 7.52 12.38 -22.71
CA VAL A 475 6.05 12.44 -22.58
C VAL A 475 5.43 13.13 -23.81
N VAL A 476 5.95 14.30 -24.19
CA VAL A 476 5.47 15.04 -25.36
C VAL A 476 5.69 14.25 -26.65
N ARG A 477 6.81 13.52 -26.79
CA ARG A 477 7.06 12.68 -27.95
C ARG A 477 6.05 11.52 -28.03
N SER A 478 5.80 10.84 -26.92
CA SER A 478 4.80 9.76 -26.83
C SER A 478 3.41 10.29 -27.17
N PHE A 479 3.00 11.41 -26.56
CA PHE A 479 1.74 12.08 -26.86
C PHE A 479 1.60 12.42 -28.35
N ARG A 480 2.57 13.13 -28.95
CA ARG A 480 2.54 13.51 -30.38
C ARG A 480 2.53 12.30 -31.31
N SER A 481 3.21 11.22 -30.93
CA SER A 481 3.24 9.97 -31.68
C SER A 481 1.87 9.28 -31.68
N ARG A 482 1.18 9.30 -30.54
CA ARG A 482 -0.16 8.76 -30.39
C ARG A 482 -1.21 9.64 -31.06
N TYR A 483 -1.13 10.95 -30.84
CA TYR A 483 -2.08 11.94 -31.35
C TYR A 483 -2.21 11.92 -32.87
N ARG A 484 -1.10 11.73 -33.61
CA ARG A 484 -1.11 11.58 -35.08
C ARG A 484 -1.94 10.39 -35.58
N ARG A 485 -2.20 9.41 -34.73
CA ARG A 485 -2.95 8.19 -35.06
C ARG A 485 -4.36 8.23 -34.48
N ASP A 486 -4.47 8.69 -33.24
CA ASP A 486 -5.70 8.68 -32.45
C ASP A 486 -5.60 9.82 -31.40
N PRO A 487 -6.16 11.01 -31.70
CA PRO A 487 -6.16 12.14 -30.78
C PRO A 487 -6.80 11.82 -29.43
N GLU A 488 -7.90 11.08 -29.42
CA GLU A 488 -8.63 10.74 -28.20
C GLU A 488 -7.78 9.86 -27.29
N LYS A 489 -7.23 8.78 -27.84
CA LYS A 489 -6.35 7.90 -27.05
C LYS A 489 -5.07 8.56 -26.59
N ALA A 490 -4.58 9.60 -27.28
CA ALA A 490 -3.42 10.36 -26.81
C ALA A 490 -3.70 11.10 -25.50
N PHE A 491 -4.90 11.69 -25.38
CA PHE A 491 -5.34 12.30 -24.13
C PHE A 491 -5.64 11.27 -23.06
N ASP A 492 -6.28 10.15 -23.40
CA ASP A 492 -6.56 9.07 -22.45
C ASP A 492 -5.25 8.48 -21.87
N GLU A 493 -4.28 8.13 -22.73
CA GLU A 493 -2.99 7.58 -22.29
C GLU A 493 -2.16 8.60 -21.48
N PHE A 494 -2.25 9.90 -21.81
CA PHE A 494 -1.57 10.94 -21.03
C PHE A 494 -2.24 11.16 -19.67
N TYR A 495 -3.56 11.08 -19.60
CA TYR A 495 -4.28 11.12 -18.32
C TYR A 495 -3.92 9.91 -17.46
N ASP A 496 -3.89 8.71 -18.05
CA ASP A 496 -3.50 7.48 -17.37
C ASP A 496 -2.07 7.56 -16.85
N TYR A 497 -1.14 8.14 -17.62
CA TYR A 497 0.22 8.42 -17.17
C TYR A 497 0.24 9.34 -15.94
N CYS A 498 -0.54 10.43 -15.96
CA CYS A 498 -0.66 11.36 -14.84
C CYS A 498 -1.27 10.72 -13.59
N VAL A 499 -2.17 9.75 -13.75
CA VAL A 499 -2.70 8.93 -12.64
C VAL A 499 -1.62 7.96 -12.14
N ALA A 500 -0.88 7.33 -13.06
CA ALA A 500 0.11 6.32 -12.73
C ALA A 500 1.32 6.87 -11.97
N CYS A 501 1.70 8.13 -12.18
CA CYS A 501 2.75 8.81 -11.40
C CYS A 501 2.21 9.57 -10.17
N ASP A 502 0.95 9.32 -9.79
CA ASP A 502 0.26 9.95 -8.68
C ASP A 502 0.23 11.50 -8.74
N TYR A 503 0.35 12.08 -9.94
CA TYR A 503 0.10 13.52 -10.13
C TYR A 503 -1.40 13.82 -10.07
N VAL A 504 -2.22 13.03 -10.76
CA VAL A 504 -3.68 13.04 -10.60
C VAL A 504 -4.03 12.10 -9.46
N LYS A 505 -4.50 12.69 -8.35
CA LYS A 505 -4.77 11.99 -7.08
C LYS A 505 -6.06 11.17 -7.14
N SER A 506 -6.09 10.16 -8.00
CA SER A 506 -7.28 9.34 -8.28
C SER A 506 -7.88 8.72 -7.02
N ALA A 507 -7.05 8.23 -6.09
CA ALA A 507 -7.50 7.70 -4.80
C ALA A 507 -8.17 8.77 -3.93
N ALA A 508 -7.66 10.01 -3.92
CA ALA A 508 -8.28 11.12 -3.19
C ALA A 508 -9.60 11.56 -3.85
N ILE A 509 -9.64 11.61 -5.18
CA ILE A 509 -10.81 11.97 -5.99
C ILE A 509 -11.94 10.96 -5.81
N ALA A 510 -11.63 9.67 -5.71
CA ALA A 510 -12.61 8.60 -5.49
C ALA A 510 -13.40 8.74 -4.17
N ARG A 511 -12.91 9.55 -3.21
CA ARG A 511 -13.64 9.86 -1.97
C ARG A 511 -14.71 10.92 -2.15
N ASN A 512 -14.71 11.68 -3.24
CA ASN A 512 -15.70 12.73 -3.46
C ASN A 512 -17.12 12.15 -3.48
N LYS A 513 -18.07 12.86 -2.88
CA LYS A 513 -19.49 12.51 -3.01
C LYS A 513 -20.05 13.13 -4.27
N PHE A 514 -20.94 12.43 -4.96
CA PHE A 514 -21.58 12.89 -6.19
C PHE A 514 -23.03 12.40 -6.22
N TRP A 515 -23.96 13.28 -6.62
CA TRP A 515 -25.34 12.91 -6.93
C TRP A 515 -25.95 13.86 -7.96
N VAL A 516 -27.05 13.42 -8.57
CA VAL A 516 -27.92 14.25 -9.42
C VAL A 516 -29.06 14.75 -8.54
N ALA A 517 -29.32 16.05 -8.57
CA ALA A 517 -30.32 16.72 -7.74
C ALA A 517 -31.74 16.28 -8.11
N GLU A 518 -32.55 15.97 -7.10
CA GLU A 518 -33.94 15.54 -7.29
C GLU A 518 -34.92 16.71 -7.22
N GLY A 519 -36.00 16.66 -8.01
CA GLY A 519 -37.07 17.66 -7.97
C GLY A 519 -36.74 19.02 -8.60
N THR A 520 -35.55 19.16 -9.18
CA THR A 520 -35.14 20.35 -9.94
C THR A 520 -35.80 20.40 -11.32
N ARG A 521 -36.04 21.60 -11.85
CA ARG A 521 -36.71 21.79 -13.15
C ARG A 521 -35.88 21.33 -14.35
N ARG A 522 -34.56 21.48 -14.27
CA ARG A 522 -33.57 20.98 -15.23
C ARG A 522 -32.48 20.29 -14.43
N GLU A 523 -31.83 19.30 -15.01
CA GLU A 523 -30.82 18.51 -14.30
C GLU A 523 -29.73 19.40 -13.67
N VAL A 524 -29.51 19.22 -12.37
CA VAL A 524 -28.40 19.81 -11.63
C VAL A 524 -27.63 18.66 -10.99
N GLN A 525 -26.31 18.75 -11.01
CA GLN A 525 -25.41 17.77 -10.41
C GLN A 525 -24.69 18.43 -9.24
N VAL A 526 -24.43 17.65 -8.19
CA VAL A 526 -23.78 18.16 -6.99
C VAL A 526 -22.64 17.23 -6.60
N THR A 527 -21.50 17.80 -6.27
CA THR A 527 -20.36 17.08 -5.70
C THR A 527 -19.82 17.76 -4.46
N ILE A 528 -19.49 16.98 -3.43
CA ILE A 528 -18.72 17.45 -2.28
C ILE A 528 -17.28 17.01 -2.48
N ASN A 529 -16.37 17.98 -2.64
CA ASN A 529 -14.97 17.71 -2.92
C ASN A 529 -14.21 17.39 -1.63
N LEU A 530 -14.04 16.09 -1.36
CA LEU A 530 -13.29 15.53 -0.23
C LEU A 530 -11.81 15.27 -0.56
N SER A 531 -11.42 15.44 -1.83
CA SER A 531 -10.06 15.16 -2.30
C SER A 531 -9.05 16.25 -1.92
N LYS A 532 -9.50 17.49 -1.73
CA LYS A 532 -8.65 18.65 -1.45
C LYS A 532 -8.67 18.98 0.05
N PRO A 533 -7.51 19.13 0.72
CA PRO A 533 -7.46 19.60 2.11
C PRO A 533 -8.09 21.00 2.23
N GLU A 534 -9.03 21.19 3.17
CA GLU A 534 -9.64 22.50 3.39
C GLU A 534 -8.60 23.49 3.91
N LYS A 535 -8.37 24.57 3.15
CA LYS A 535 -7.57 25.71 3.56
C LYS A 535 -8.51 26.84 3.95
N ASN A 536 -8.36 27.39 5.15
CA ASN A 536 -9.20 28.50 5.63
C ASN A 536 -8.98 29.76 4.76
N ASN A 537 -9.98 30.62 4.60
CA ASN A 537 -9.98 31.80 3.71
C ASN A 537 -8.75 32.73 3.88
N LYS A 538 -8.16 32.80 5.09
CA LYS A 538 -6.90 33.53 5.35
C LYS A 538 -5.67 32.93 4.64
N GLN A 539 -5.65 31.63 4.38
CA GLN A 539 -4.60 30.94 3.62
C GLN A 539 -4.81 31.10 2.10
N THR A 540 -6.06 31.20 1.64
CA THR A 540 -6.42 31.44 0.24
C THR A 540 -6.05 32.85 -0.23
N ALA A 541 -6.12 33.85 0.65
CA ALA A 541 -5.67 35.21 0.37
C ALA A 541 -4.15 35.31 0.09
N LYS A 542 -3.32 34.47 0.73
CA LYS A 542 -1.87 34.40 0.45
C LYS A 542 -1.55 33.84 -0.94
N LEU A 543 -2.46 33.07 -1.56
CA LEU A 543 -2.29 32.49 -2.89
C LEU A 543 -2.60 33.48 -4.04
N ARG A 544 -3.28 34.59 -3.76
CA ARG A 544 -3.53 35.68 -4.74
C ARG A 544 -2.31 36.55 -4.99
N ASN A 545 -1.36 36.59 -4.05
CA ASN A 545 -0.12 37.32 -4.24
C ASN A 545 0.77 36.55 -5.22
N VAL A 546 0.97 37.13 -6.41
CA VAL A 546 2.09 36.81 -7.30
C VAL A 546 3.33 36.86 -6.42
N SER A 547 3.95 35.70 -6.15
CA SER A 547 5.20 35.71 -5.43
C SER A 547 6.18 36.52 -6.27
N SER A 548 6.92 37.44 -5.67
CA SER A 548 8.06 38.11 -6.31
C SER A 548 9.21 37.16 -6.68
N GLY A 549 8.99 35.84 -6.61
CA GLY A 549 9.95 34.77 -6.85
C GLY A 549 9.51 33.77 -7.93
N TYR A 550 10.25 32.66 -8.02
CA TYR A 550 10.08 31.60 -9.02
C TYR A 550 9.38 30.36 -8.42
N PRO A 551 8.43 29.72 -9.13
CA PRO A 551 7.65 30.20 -10.27
C PRO A 551 6.75 31.40 -9.92
N LYS A 552 6.44 32.25 -10.90
CA LYS A 552 5.64 33.48 -10.70
C LYS A 552 4.24 33.21 -10.14
N CYS A 553 3.60 32.09 -10.52
CA CYS A 553 2.35 31.62 -9.91
C CYS A 553 2.23 30.09 -9.93
N MET A 554 1.13 29.58 -9.37
CA MET A 554 0.83 28.15 -9.18
C MET A 554 0.61 27.34 -10.46
N ILE A 555 0.43 28.00 -11.60
CA ILE A 555 0.13 27.36 -12.89
C ILE A 555 1.09 27.82 -13.99
N CYS A 556 2.19 28.49 -13.65
CA CYS A 556 3.25 28.82 -14.59
C CYS A 556 3.92 27.55 -15.15
N ALA A 557 4.41 27.60 -16.39
CA ALA A 557 5.11 26.49 -17.04
C ALA A 557 6.31 25.98 -16.23
N GLU A 558 6.95 26.90 -15.50
CA GLU A 558 8.08 26.65 -14.60
C GLU A 558 7.76 25.73 -13.41
N ASN A 559 6.49 25.38 -13.19
CA ASN A 559 6.12 24.39 -12.17
C ASN A 559 6.38 22.94 -12.64
N GLU A 560 6.58 22.67 -13.93
CA GLU A 560 6.85 21.31 -14.44
C GLU A 560 8.18 20.78 -13.87
N GLY A 561 8.11 19.75 -13.01
CA GLY A 561 9.28 19.21 -12.32
C GLY A 561 9.74 20.01 -11.09
N TYR A 562 8.96 20.99 -10.61
CA TYR A 562 9.41 21.87 -9.53
C TYR A 562 9.04 21.35 -8.13
N ALA A 563 10.05 21.12 -7.29
CA ALA A 563 9.88 20.69 -5.89
C ALA A 563 9.65 21.86 -4.90
N GLY A 564 10.09 23.08 -5.24
CA GLY A 564 10.19 24.17 -4.26
C GLY A 564 8.85 24.69 -3.73
N GLN A 565 8.91 25.36 -2.58
CA GLN A 565 7.76 25.98 -1.88
C GLN A 565 6.66 24.98 -1.45
N GLY A 566 6.96 23.69 -1.29
CA GLY A 566 6.01 22.66 -0.83
C GLY A 566 4.84 22.44 -1.79
N ARG A 567 5.09 22.50 -3.10
CA ARG A 567 4.03 22.49 -4.13
C ARG A 567 3.81 21.14 -4.81
N CYS A 568 4.57 20.09 -4.45
CA CYS A 568 4.49 18.71 -4.97
C CYS A 568 4.23 18.63 -6.49
N ARG A 569 5.07 19.30 -7.31
CA ARG A 569 4.94 19.36 -8.78
C ARG A 569 6.04 18.59 -9.53
N GLN A 570 6.81 17.75 -8.86
CA GLN A 570 7.92 17.02 -9.49
C GLN A 570 7.43 16.08 -10.59
N THR A 571 6.30 15.41 -10.38
CA THR A 571 5.68 14.51 -11.37
C THR A 571 4.78 15.23 -12.38
N LEU A 572 4.59 16.56 -12.26
CA LEU A 572 3.81 17.34 -13.23
C LEU A 572 4.42 17.17 -14.62
N ARG A 573 3.58 16.81 -15.59
CA ARG A 573 3.91 16.80 -17.01
C ARG A 573 2.82 17.52 -17.78
N THR A 574 3.19 18.21 -18.85
CA THR A 574 2.30 19.02 -19.66
C THR A 574 2.45 18.66 -21.14
N VAL A 575 1.44 18.97 -21.95
CA VAL A 575 1.53 18.83 -23.42
C VAL A 575 1.38 20.18 -24.11
N PRO A 576 2.25 20.54 -25.06
CA PRO A 576 2.20 21.84 -25.72
C PRO A 576 0.98 21.96 -26.63
N LEU A 577 0.42 23.17 -26.68
CA LEU A 577 -0.72 23.58 -27.49
C LEU A 577 -0.37 24.87 -28.26
N ALA A 578 -1.08 25.12 -29.35
CA ALA A 578 -1.02 26.39 -30.07
C ALA A 578 -2.44 26.96 -30.18
N LEU A 579 -2.73 28.04 -29.46
CA LEU A 579 -4.05 28.67 -29.41
C LEU A 579 -3.93 30.14 -29.80
N GLY A 580 -4.73 30.59 -30.77
CA GLY A 580 -4.70 31.97 -31.28
C GLY A 580 -3.34 32.39 -31.84
N GLY A 581 -2.54 31.44 -32.31
CA GLY A 581 -1.16 31.67 -32.77
C GLY A 581 -0.10 31.80 -31.66
N GLY A 582 -0.48 31.73 -30.38
CA GLY A 582 0.43 31.76 -29.24
C GLY A 582 0.84 30.37 -28.75
N GLU A 583 1.87 30.32 -27.89
CA GLU A 583 2.32 29.09 -27.23
C GLU A 583 1.55 28.84 -25.93
N TRP A 584 0.93 27.68 -25.83
CA TRP A 584 0.12 27.25 -24.69
C TRP A 584 0.53 25.84 -24.25
N PHE A 585 0.01 25.39 -23.14
CA PHE A 585 0.15 24.00 -22.71
C PHE A 585 -1.08 23.50 -21.96
N TRP A 586 -1.37 22.21 -22.10
CA TRP A 586 -2.43 21.52 -21.36
C TRP A 586 -1.86 20.90 -20.09
N GLN A 587 -2.57 21.10 -18.99
CA GLN A 587 -2.28 20.51 -17.69
C GLN A 587 -3.56 19.92 -17.10
N PHE A 588 -3.54 18.63 -16.76
CA PHE A 588 -4.62 18.04 -15.97
C PHE A 588 -4.61 18.56 -14.52
N SER A 589 -5.80 18.64 -13.92
CA SER A 589 -5.93 19.02 -12.52
C SER A 589 -5.59 17.84 -11.61
N PRO A 590 -4.75 18.04 -10.58
CA PRO A 590 -4.36 16.97 -9.66
C PRO A 590 -5.55 16.50 -8.80
N TYR A 591 -6.49 17.41 -8.49
CA TYR A 591 -7.75 17.16 -7.80
C TYR A 591 -8.92 17.48 -8.74
N ALA A 592 -9.14 16.58 -9.71
CA ALA A 592 -10.15 16.76 -10.75
C ALA A 592 -11.58 16.75 -10.18
N TYR A 593 -12.45 17.59 -10.75
CA TYR A 593 -13.88 17.64 -10.40
C TYR A 593 -14.71 16.63 -11.22
N PHE A 594 -14.22 16.30 -12.41
CA PHE A 594 -14.83 15.36 -13.35
C PHE A 594 -13.73 14.73 -14.20
N TYR A 595 -14.10 13.74 -15.02
CA TYR A 595 -13.15 12.99 -15.83
C TYR A 595 -12.31 13.88 -16.75
N GLN A 596 -10.97 13.71 -16.70
CA GLN A 596 -10.01 14.48 -17.50
C GLN A 596 -10.15 16.01 -17.38
N HIS A 597 -10.58 16.50 -16.21
CA HIS A 597 -10.58 17.94 -15.90
C HIS A 597 -9.16 18.52 -15.99
N GLY A 598 -8.99 19.60 -16.74
CA GLY A 598 -7.71 20.27 -16.92
C GLY A 598 -7.85 21.72 -17.37
N ILE A 599 -6.70 22.36 -17.57
CA ILE A 599 -6.58 23.75 -17.99
C ILE A 599 -5.58 23.88 -19.14
N ALA A 600 -5.93 24.71 -20.13
CA ALA A 600 -5.01 25.21 -21.14
C ALA A 600 -4.44 26.53 -20.65
N ILE A 601 -3.12 26.63 -20.49
CA ILE A 601 -2.46 27.77 -19.86
C ILE A 601 -1.55 28.45 -20.88
N ASN A 602 -1.56 29.79 -20.90
CA ASN A 602 -0.62 30.54 -21.72
C ASN A 602 0.81 30.24 -21.24
N ARG A 603 1.76 30.01 -22.14
CA ARG A 603 3.15 29.74 -21.71
C ARG A 603 3.76 30.96 -21.04
N THR A 604 3.38 32.16 -21.48
CA THR A 604 3.84 33.42 -20.90
C THR A 604 2.89 33.88 -19.82
N HIS A 605 3.42 34.20 -18.63
CA HIS A 605 2.62 34.76 -17.53
C HIS A 605 2.02 36.13 -17.90
N THR A 606 0.80 36.12 -18.43
CA THR A 606 -0.02 37.30 -18.73
C THR A 606 -1.30 37.28 -17.90
N PRO A 607 -1.86 38.45 -17.51
CA PRO A 607 -3.18 38.51 -16.90
C PRO A 607 -4.26 37.94 -17.83
N MET A 608 -5.31 37.39 -17.23
CA MET A 608 -6.48 36.90 -17.98
C MET A 608 -7.20 38.07 -18.68
N VAL A 609 -7.47 37.93 -19.97
CA VAL A 609 -8.19 38.93 -20.78
C VAL A 609 -9.29 38.27 -21.60
N LEU A 610 -10.43 38.93 -21.72
CA LEU A 610 -11.50 38.57 -22.65
C LEU A 610 -11.44 39.53 -23.84
N ASP A 611 -10.66 39.17 -24.85
CA ASP A 611 -10.50 39.94 -26.09
C ASP A 611 -11.09 39.20 -27.31
N ASP A 612 -11.05 39.85 -28.47
CA ASP A 612 -11.57 39.34 -29.74
C ASP A 612 -10.89 38.05 -30.25
N THR A 613 -9.80 37.64 -29.61
CA THR A 613 -9.04 36.43 -29.96
C THR A 613 -9.49 35.22 -29.15
N VAL A 614 -10.24 35.40 -28.06
CA VAL A 614 -10.68 34.29 -27.18
C VAL A 614 -11.51 33.27 -27.95
N VAL A 615 -12.43 33.70 -28.81
CA VAL A 615 -13.23 32.76 -29.62
C VAL A 615 -12.33 31.90 -30.52
N ASP A 616 -11.30 32.48 -31.13
CA ASP A 616 -10.32 31.73 -31.93
C ASP A 616 -9.50 30.77 -31.08
N LYS A 617 -9.05 31.18 -29.88
CA LYS A 617 -8.30 30.33 -28.94
C LYS A 617 -9.12 29.12 -28.48
N LEU A 618 -10.40 29.32 -28.12
CA LEU A 618 -11.31 28.22 -27.75
C LEU A 618 -11.58 27.28 -28.94
N ALA A 619 -11.76 27.85 -30.15
CA ALA A 619 -11.95 27.08 -31.38
C ALA A 619 -10.73 26.24 -31.75
N ASP A 620 -9.51 26.76 -31.59
CA ASP A 620 -8.28 25.99 -31.78
C ASP A 620 -8.24 24.78 -30.85
N PHE A 621 -8.58 24.96 -29.57
CA PHE A 621 -8.55 23.87 -28.61
C PHE A 621 -9.57 22.78 -28.94
N VAL A 622 -10.84 23.11 -29.19
CA VAL A 622 -11.86 22.09 -29.48
C VAL A 622 -11.69 21.49 -30.88
N THR A 623 -10.93 22.12 -31.77
CA THR A 623 -10.51 21.48 -33.02
C THR A 623 -9.39 20.45 -32.75
N TYR A 624 -8.49 20.78 -31.83
CA TYR A 624 -7.41 19.89 -31.39
C TYR A 624 -7.91 18.73 -30.52
N ALA A 625 -8.92 18.95 -29.67
CA ALA A 625 -9.52 17.95 -28.79
C ALA A 625 -11.06 17.98 -28.91
N PRO A 626 -11.64 17.41 -29.99
CA PRO A 626 -13.06 17.52 -30.31
C PRO A 626 -14.01 16.89 -29.29
N GLN A 627 -13.53 15.93 -28.51
CA GLN A 627 -14.28 15.28 -27.44
C GLN A 627 -14.29 16.07 -26.13
N TYR A 628 -13.58 17.20 -26.09
CA TYR A 628 -13.51 18.07 -24.92
C TYR A 628 -14.39 19.31 -25.12
N PHE A 629 -14.86 19.87 -24.01
CA PHE A 629 -15.25 21.27 -23.95
C PHE A 629 -14.09 22.10 -23.38
N ILE A 630 -14.11 23.40 -23.64
CA ILE A 630 -13.18 24.37 -23.08
C ILE A 630 -13.91 25.70 -22.87
N GLY A 631 -13.56 26.46 -21.83
CA GLY A 631 -14.13 27.77 -21.66
C GLY A 631 -13.30 28.72 -20.82
N CYS A 632 -13.66 29.99 -20.96
CA CYS A 632 -13.06 31.13 -20.30
C CYS A 632 -13.97 31.57 -19.15
N ASN A 633 -13.44 31.56 -17.93
CA ASN A 633 -14.10 32.24 -16.81
C ASN A 633 -14.26 33.73 -17.12
N ALA A 634 -15.30 34.36 -16.54
CA ALA A 634 -15.50 35.79 -16.67
C ALA A 634 -14.35 36.54 -15.98
N PRO A 635 -13.74 37.58 -16.59
CA PRO A 635 -12.60 38.30 -16.01
C PRO A 635 -12.96 39.20 -14.81
N LEU A 636 -14.25 39.46 -14.56
CA LEU A 636 -14.69 40.33 -13.48
C LEU A 636 -14.77 39.61 -12.12
N PRO A 637 -14.51 40.30 -10.99
CA PRO A 637 -14.77 39.80 -9.65
C PRO A 637 -16.23 39.36 -9.46
N ILE A 638 -16.51 38.55 -8.44
CA ILE A 638 -17.84 38.06 -8.03
C ILE A 638 -18.44 37.03 -9.00
N VAL A 639 -18.43 37.27 -10.32
CA VAL A 639 -19.05 36.42 -11.36
C VAL A 639 -18.16 35.26 -11.85
N GLY A 640 -17.38 34.67 -10.95
CA GLY A 640 -16.52 33.53 -11.28
C GLY A 640 -15.13 33.90 -11.81
N GLY A 641 -14.68 35.14 -11.55
CA GLY A 641 -13.29 35.56 -11.76
C GLY A 641 -12.30 34.54 -11.24
N SER A 642 -11.37 34.11 -12.11
CA SER A 642 -10.32 33.20 -11.72
C SER A 642 -9.50 33.77 -10.55
N ILE A 643 -9.28 32.96 -9.51
CA ILE A 643 -8.35 33.30 -8.41
C ILE A 643 -6.90 33.34 -8.92
N LEU A 644 -6.61 32.68 -10.04
CA LEU A 644 -5.31 32.61 -10.69
C LEU A 644 -5.11 33.83 -11.60
N ALA A 645 -4.03 34.56 -11.37
CA ALA A 645 -3.67 35.80 -12.10
C ALA A 645 -3.03 35.56 -13.49
N HIS A 646 -3.05 34.32 -13.99
CA HIS A 646 -2.41 33.93 -15.26
C HIS A 646 -3.50 33.49 -16.26
N GLU A 647 -3.43 33.94 -17.51
CA GLU A 647 -4.34 33.58 -18.59
C GLU A 647 -4.39 32.06 -18.81
N HIS A 648 -5.59 31.48 -18.62
CA HIS A 648 -5.86 30.06 -18.86
C HIS A 648 -7.33 29.84 -19.21
N PHE A 649 -7.64 28.71 -19.82
CA PHE A 649 -8.98 28.22 -20.07
C PHE A 649 -9.17 26.89 -19.36
N GLN A 650 -10.39 26.60 -18.90
CA GLN A 650 -10.72 25.37 -18.17
C GLN A 650 -11.61 24.47 -19.02
N GLY A 651 -11.34 23.17 -18.98
CA GLY A 651 -12.01 22.20 -19.85
C GLY A 651 -11.83 20.76 -19.40
N GLY A 652 -12.30 19.85 -20.25
CA GLY A 652 -12.09 18.40 -20.08
C GLY A 652 -13.11 17.57 -20.84
N LYS A 653 -13.03 16.25 -20.68
CA LYS A 653 -13.90 15.27 -21.34
C LYS A 653 -15.15 15.01 -20.49
N TYR A 654 -16.08 15.95 -20.52
CA TYR A 654 -17.32 15.88 -19.73
C TYR A 654 -18.50 16.54 -20.44
N PHE A 655 -19.70 15.97 -20.26
CA PHE A 655 -20.94 16.49 -20.80
C PHE A 655 -21.79 17.07 -19.67
N PHE A 656 -21.82 18.41 -19.55
CA PHE A 656 -22.55 19.10 -18.50
C PHE A 656 -24.07 19.12 -18.75
N PRO A 657 -24.90 19.22 -17.68
CA PRO A 657 -26.35 19.33 -17.81
C PRO A 657 -26.81 20.40 -18.82
N MET A 658 -26.20 21.60 -18.77
CA MET A 658 -26.52 22.69 -19.71
C MET A 658 -26.37 22.30 -21.19
N PHE A 659 -25.44 21.40 -21.53
CA PHE A 659 -25.24 20.97 -22.93
C PHE A 659 -26.35 20.05 -23.43
N GLY A 660 -27.03 19.34 -22.51
CA GLY A 660 -28.15 18.45 -22.81
C GLY A 660 -29.49 19.18 -22.90
N CYS A 661 -29.54 20.45 -22.49
CA CYS A 661 -30.74 21.25 -22.60
C CYS A 661 -31.02 21.65 -24.05
N GLY A 662 -32.31 21.68 -24.39
CA GLY A 662 -32.78 22.14 -25.70
C GLY A 662 -32.68 23.65 -25.86
N ASP A 663 -33.25 24.15 -26.96
CA ASP A 663 -33.33 25.58 -27.23
C ASP A 663 -34.74 26.09 -26.90
N ARG A 664 -34.85 27.14 -26.08
CA ARG A 664 -36.13 27.83 -25.82
C ARG A 664 -36.60 28.61 -27.05
N LYS A 665 -35.67 29.29 -27.72
CA LYS A 665 -35.90 30.03 -28.97
C LYS A 665 -34.72 29.84 -29.91
N THR A 666 -35.00 29.79 -31.22
CA THR A 666 -33.99 29.60 -32.27
C THR A 666 -34.18 30.63 -33.37
N TYR A 667 -33.06 31.18 -33.85
CA TYR A 667 -32.97 32.08 -34.98
C TYR A 667 -32.01 31.51 -36.02
N LYS A 668 -32.46 31.42 -37.27
CA LYS A 668 -31.62 30.92 -38.38
C LYS A 668 -30.96 32.09 -39.08
N LEU A 669 -29.64 32.09 -39.10
CA LEU A 669 -28.81 32.99 -39.89
C LEU A 669 -28.24 32.24 -41.10
N VAL A 670 -27.73 32.97 -42.09
CA VAL A 670 -27.08 32.34 -43.25
C VAL A 670 -25.81 31.59 -42.78
N GLY A 671 -25.88 30.26 -42.73
CA GLY A 671 -24.77 29.37 -42.34
C GLY A 671 -24.45 29.35 -40.84
N ALA A 672 -25.36 29.83 -39.98
CA ALA A 672 -25.25 29.72 -38.54
C ALA A 672 -26.65 29.63 -37.90
N LYS A 673 -26.73 29.04 -36.72
CA LYS A 673 -27.93 29.03 -35.88
C LYS A 673 -27.58 29.73 -34.57
N VAL A 674 -28.42 30.67 -34.15
CA VAL A 674 -28.36 31.29 -32.82
C VAL A 674 -29.54 30.80 -32.02
N SER A 675 -29.35 30.42 -30.77
CA SER A 675 -30.45 30.04 -29.89
C SER A 675 -30.30 30.61 -28.49
N VAL A 676 -31.46 30.82 -27.84
CA VAL A 676 -31.53 30.97 -26.38
C VAL A 676 -31.66 29.57 -25.81
N VAL A 677 -30.67 29.14 -25.03
CA VAL A 677 -30.66 27.79 -24.44
C VAL A 677 -31.75 27.73 -23.38
N ASP A 678 -32.47 26.61 -23.32
CA ASP A 678 -33.43 26.35 -22.25
C ASP A 678 -32.71 25.97 -20.95
N TRP A 679 -32.03 26.95 -20.35
CA TRP A 679 -31.23 26.82 -19.14
C TRP A 679 -31.63 27.87 -18.09
N TYR A 680 -31.14 27.71 -16.86
CA TYR A 680 -31.40 28.65 -15.76
C TYR A 680 -30.77 30.02 -16.02
N ASN A 681 -29.47 30.05 -16.37
CA ASN A 681 -28.79 31.29 -16.71
C ASN A 681 -29.21 31.82 -18.08
N SER A 682 -28.97 33.12 -18.31
CA SER A 682 -29.17 33.74 -19.62
C SER A 682 -28.04 33.33 -20.58
N VAL A 683 -28.29 32.29 -21.36
CA VAL A 683 -27.30 31.68 -22.26
C VAL A 683 -27.73 31.79 -23.71
N VAL A 684 -26.83 32.30 -24.55
CA VAL A 684 -26.99 32.29 -26.01
C VAL A 684 -26.01 31.28 -26.59
N CYS A 685 -26.49 30.40 -27.46
CA CYS A 685 -25.67 29.43 -28.18
C CYS A 685 -25.56 29.81 -29.66
N ILE A 686 -24.34 29.83 -30.19
CA ILE A 686 -24.06 29.96 -31.61
C ILE A 686 -23.57 28.60 -32.11
N ARG A 687 -24.27 28.05 -33.11
CA ARG A 687 -23.92 26.80 -33.79
C ARG A 687 -23.56 27.08 -35.25
N THR A 688 -22.34 26.74 -35.65
CA THR A 688 -21.88 26.86 -37.04
C THR A 688 -20.62 26.02 -37.29
N ALA A 689 -20.46 25.49 -38.50
CA ALA A 689 -19.20 24.90 -38.96
C ALA A 689 -18.19 25.96 -39.47
N ASP A 690 -18.63 27.20 -39.68
CA ASP A 690 -17.80 28.30 -40.24
C ASP A 690 -17.10 29.08 -39.11
N ARG A 691 -15.78 28.91 -39.04
CA ARG A 691 -14.94 29.54 -38.01
C ARG A 691 -14.94 31.07 -38.08
N HIS A 692 -15.03 31.67 -39.27
CA HIS A 692 -15.07 33.12 -39.40
C HIS A 692 -16.39 33.67 -38.86
N LYS A 693 -17.51 32.99 -39.14
CA LYS A 693 -18.81 33.35 -38.56
C LYS A 693 -18.86 33.12 -37.07
N LEU A 694 -18.28 32.03 -36.57
CA LEU A 694 -18.18 31.74 -35.14
C LEU A 694 -17.51 32.90 -34.40
N ARG A 695 -16.36 33.37 -34.90
CA ARG A 695 -15.64 34.52 -34.34
C ARG A 695 -16.46 35.80 -34.43
N ALA A 696 -16.98 36.13 -35.61
CA ALA A 696 -17.72 37.36 -35.82
C ALA A 696 -18.97 37.44 -34.92
N LEU A 697 -19.77 36.37 -34.88
CA LEU A 697 -20.99 36.31 -34.06
C LEU A 697 -20.66 36.24 -32.56
N GLY A 698 -19.61 35.51 -32.18
CA GLY A 698 -19.15 35.39 -30.79
C GLY A 698 -18.65 36.72 -30.21
N ASN A 699 -17.84 37.48 -30.97
CA ASN A 699 -17.41 38.80 -30.53
C ASN A 699 -18.59 39.78 -30.51
N ARG A 700 -19.49 39.69 -31.50
CA ARG A 700 -20.69 40.53 -31.58
C ARG A 700 -21.56 40.42 -30.32
N ILE A 701 -21.79 39.21 -29.80
CA ILE A 701 -22.55 39.05 -28.55
C ILE A 701 -21.82 39.60 -27.33
N VAL A 702 -20.49 39.42 -27.22
CA VAL A 702 -19.70 39.94 -26.11
C VAL A 702 -19.72 41.47 -26.10
N HIS A 703 -19.46 42.12 -27.24
CA HIS A 703 -19.51 43.58 -27.33
C HIS A 703 -20.89 44.14 -27.05
N ALA A 704 -21.94 43.55 -27.65
CA ALA A 704 -23.31 44.00 -27.42
C ALA A 704 -23.71 43.88 -25.95
N TRP A 705 -23.31 42.79 -25.27
CA TRP A 705 -23.58 42.61 -23.85
C TRP A 705 -22.81 43.60 -22.99
N ASN A 706 -21.53 43.83 -23.27
CA ASN A 706 -20.69 44.74 -22.50
C ASN A 706 -21.22 46.18 -22.47
N GLU A 707 -22.06 46.57 -23.44
CA GLU A 707 -22.69 47.90 -23.51
C GLU A 707 -24.18 47.89 -23.08
N TYR A 708 -24.77 46.72 -22.87
CA TYR A 708 -26.21 46.60 -22.62
C TYR A 708 -26.61 47.01 -21.19
N SER A 709 -27.49 48.00 -21.06
CA SER A 709 -28.10 48.38 -19.78
C SER A 709 -29.62 48.35 -19.88
N ALA A 710 -30.25 47.83 -18.83
CA ALA A 710 -31.68 47.82 -18.57
C ALA A 710 -31.88 47.98 -17.06
N PRO A 711 -31.78 49.22 -16.51
CA PRO A 711 -31.85 49.46 -15.07
C PRO A 711 -33.13 48.96 -14.42
N GLU A 712 -34.23 48.86 -15.17
CA GLU A 712 -35.51 48.28 -14.76
C GLU A 712 -35.45 46.77 -14.47
N LEU A 713 -34.38 46.10 -14.90
CA LEU A 713 -34.04 44.71 -14.61
C LEU A 713 -32.79 44.59 -13.72
N ASP A 714 -32.36 45.68 -13.11
CA ASP A 714 -31.10 45.80 -12.33
C ASP A 714 -29.81 45.59 -13.14
N ILE A 715 -29.91 45.49 -14.47
CA ILE A 715 -28.77 45.35 -15.37
C ILE A 715 -28.22 46.72 -15.72
N VAL A 716 -27.00 47.01 -15.25
CA VAL A 716 -26.24 48.21 -15.64
C VAL A 716 -24.89 47.73 -16.15
N ALA A 717 -24.55 48.10 -17.39
CA ALA A 717 -23.28 47.70 -18.01
C ALA A 717 -22.08 48.38 -17.36
N ASN A 718 -22.22 49.67 -17.07
CA ASN A 718 -21.15 50.52 -16.56
C ASN A 718 -21.72 51.72 -15.80
N ASP A 719 -21.23 51.97 -14.59
CA ASP A 719 -21.58 53.14 -13.76
C ASP A 719 -20.34 53.94 -13.30
N GLY A 720 -19.21 53.75 -13.99
CA GLY A 720 -17.87 54.16 -13.58
C GLY A 720 -16.91 52.97 -13.57
N GLU A 721 -17.43 51.76 -13.32
CA GLU A 721 -16.73 50.48 -13.45
C GLU A 721 -17.48 49.55 -14.43
N GLN A 722 -16.75 48.67 -15.14
CA GLN A 722 -17.38 47.71 -16.04
C GLN A 722 -18.03 46.57 -15.23
N HIS A 723 -19.34 46.36 -15.42
CA HIS A 723 -20.10 45.34 -14.69
C HIS A 723 -20.54 44.16 -15.54
N ASN A 724 -20.81 44.38 -16.83
CA ASN A 724 -21.17 43.30 -17.75
C ASN A 724 -19.94 42.57 -18.28
N THR A 725 -20.06 41.24 -18.36
CA THR A 725 -19.08 40.36 -18.98
C THR A 725 -19.73 39.03 -19.40
N ALA A 726 -19.00 38.15 -20.07
CA ALA A 726 -19.52 36.85 -20.52
C ALA A 726 -18.57 35.71 -20.17
N THR A 727 -19.15 34.56 -19.81
CA THR A 727 -18.44 33.28 -19.75
C THR A 727 -18.62 32.60 -21.10
N LEU A 728 -17.52 32.42 -21.84
CA LEU A 728 -17.54 31.74 -23.15
C LEU A 728 -17.13 30.28 -22.98
N ILE A 729 -17.96 29.36 -23.47
CA ILE A 729 -17.73 27.92 -23.44
C ILE A 729 -17.90 27.37 -24.85
N MET A 730 -17.00 26.49 -25.28
CA MET A 730 -17.04 25.89 -26.59
C MET A 730 -16.93 24.37 -26.52
N ARG A 731 -17.65 23.68 -27.41
CA ARG A 731 -17.48 22.25 -27.70
C ARG A 731 -17.77 21.96 -29.17
N ARG A 732 -17.47 20.74 -29.62
CA ARG A 732 -17.85 20.24 -30.94
C ARG A 732 -19.14 19.40 -30.86
N ASP A 733 -19.89 19.40 -31.95
CA ASP A 733 -20.99 18.46 -32.22
C ASP A 733 -20.91 18.07 -33.70
N GLY A 734 -20.24 16.95 -33.99
CA GLY A 734 -19.84 16.61 -35.36
C GLY A 734 -18.93 17.68 -35.97
N ASP A 735 -19.39 18.27 -37.09
CA ASP A 735 -18.65 19.30 -37.82
C ASP A 735 -18.87 20.72 -37.27
N ASP A 736 -19.88 20.93 -36.44
CA ASP A 736 -20.24 22.23 -35.92
C ASP A 736 -19.43 22.59 -34.65
N TYR A 737 -19.10 23.88 -34.55
CA TYR A 737 -18.74 24.51 -33.28
C TYR A 737 -19.99 24.98 -32.57
N LEU A 738 -20.08 24.73 -31.26
CA LEU A 738 -21.10 25.28 -30.38
C LEU A 738 -20.43 26.21 -29.39
N LEU A 739 -20.68 27.52 -29.52
CA LEU A 739 -20.23 28.56 -28.61
C LEU A 739 -21.39 29.00 -27.72
N TYR A 740 -21.30 28.70 -26.43
CA TYR A 740 -22.22 29.15 -25.41
C TYR A 740 -21.65 30.41 -24.75
N ALA A 741 -22.43 31.49 -24.76
CA ALA A 741 -22.14 32.73 -24.05
C ALA A 741 -23.12 32.86 -22.88
N ILE A 742 -22.62 32.63 -21.66
CA ILE A 742 -23.39 32.90 -20.44
C ILE A 742 -23.19 34.37 -20.08
N LEU A 743 -24.27 35.14 -20.13
CA LEU A 743 -24.24 36.58 -19.82
C LEU A 743 -24.14 36.80 -18.30
N ARG A 744 -23.21 37.65 -17.87
CA ARG A 744 -22.88 37.91 -16.47
C ARG A 744 -22.90 39.40 -16.15
N ASN A 745 -23.25 39.71 -14.91
CA ASN A 745 -23.16 41.05 -14.34
C ASN A 745 -22.73 40.95 -12.87
N ASN A 746 -21.73 41.72 -12.45
CA ASN A 746 -21.17 41.66 -11.09
C ASN A 746 -21.62 42.81 -10.17
N ARG A 747 -22.67 43.55 -10.53
CA ARG A 747 -23.18 44.68 -9.77
C ARG A 747 -23.71 44.23 -8.41
N CYS A 748 -23.48 45.06 -7.41
CA CYS A 748 -23.99 44.88 -6.04
C CYS A 748 -24.96 46.00 -5.69
N ASP A 749 -25.78 45.78 -4.66
CA ASP A 749 -26.60 46.83 -4.03
C ASP A 749 -26.63 46.65 -2.50
N GLU A 750 -27.39 47.48 -1.79
CA GLU A 750 -27.51 47.39 -0.32
C GLU A 750 -28.14 46.07 0.16
N ARG A 751 -28.99 45.45 -0.67
CA ARG A 751 -29.65 44.18 -0.34
C ARG A 751 -28.75 42.97 -0.61
N TYR A 752 -27.93 43.06 -1.66
CA TYR A 752 -27.06 42.03 -2.18
C TYR A 752 -25.64 42.60 -2.33
N PRO A 753 -24.91 42.79 -1.21
CA PRO A 753 -23.56 43.34 -1.23
C PRO A 753 -22.55 42.43 -1.94
N ASP A 754 -22.84 41.13 -2.03
CA ASP A 754 -22.01 40.13 -2.73
C ASP A 754 -22.45 39.91 -4.20
N GLY A 755 -23.42 40.68 -4.69
CA GLY A 755 -23.85 40.71 -6.08
C GLY A 755 -25.33 40.38 -6.28
N ILE A 756 -26.01 41.20 -7.08
CA ILE A 756 -27.43 41.04 -7.43
C ILE A 756 -27.65 39.72 -8.18
N PHE A 757 -26.74 39.40 -9.10
CA PHE A 757 -26.75 38.19 -9.93
C PHE A 757 -25.77 37.13 -9.39
N HIS A 758 -25.82 36.91 -8.08
CA HIS A 758 -24.92 36.01 -7.35
C HIS A 758 -25.68 35.06 -6.41
N VAL A 759 -24.95 34.30 -5.59
CA VAL A 759 -25.51 33.58 -4.45
C VAL A 759 -26.08 34.59 -3.45
N HIS A 760 -27.35 34.43 -3.10
CA HIS A 760 -28.02 35.31 -2.14
C HIS A 760 -27.81 34.80 -0.69
N PRO A 761 -27.92 35.69 0.33
CA PRO A 761 -27.57 35.37 1.72
C PRO A 761 -28.21 34.08 2.28
N GLU A 762 -29.43 33.75 1.88
CA GLU A 762 -30.16 32.58 2.35
C GLU A 762 -29.55 31.23 1.90
N TYR A 763 -28.72 31.21 0.86
CA TYR A 763 -28.07 30.00 0.33
C TYR A 763 -26.57 29.94 0.62
N MET A 764 -26.00 30.97 1.25
CA MET A 764 -24.57 31.03 1.58
C MET A 764 -24.13 29.98 2.61
N ASN A 765 -25.07 29.41 3.35
CA ASN A 765 -24.82 28.26 4.22
C ASN A 765 -24.36 27.03 3.43
N ILE A 766 -24.87 26.85 2.21
CA ILE A 766 -24.47 25.79 1.27
C ILE A 766 -23.30 26.26 0.40
N LYS A 767 -23.42 27.41 -0.26
CA LYS A 767 -22.42 27.90 -1.20
C LYS A 767 -22.19 29.40 -1.02
N SER A 768 -21.06 29.76 -0.43
CA SER A 768 -20.69 31.17 -0.23
C SER A 768 -19.68 31.68 -1.25
N GLU A 769 -19.04 30.79 -2.02
CA GLU A 769 -18.07 31.19 -3.03
C GLU A 769 -18.73 31.59 -4.35
N SER A 770 -17.97 32.28 -5.19
CA SER A 770 -18.41 32.65 -6.54
C SER A 770 -18.81 31.45 -7.40
N ILE A 771 -19.87 31.64 -8.18
CA ILE A 771 -20.34 30.65 -9.17
C ILE A 771 -19.43 30.76 -10.40
N GLY A 772 -18.57 29.75 -10.55
CA GLY A 772 -17.66 29.63 -11.68
C GLY A 772 -18.34 29.06 -12.92
N LEU A 773 -17.54 28.85 -13.96
CA LEU A 773 -17.98 28.23 -15.21
C LEU A 773 -18.59 26.84 -14.99
N ILE A 774 -18.03 26.00 -14.10
CA ILE A 774 -18.51 24.62 -13.87
C ILE A 774 -19.89 24.64 -13.22
N GLU A 775 -20.04 25.40 -12.13
CA GLU A 775 -21.30 25.50 -11.41
C GLU A 775 -22.42 26.04 -12.30
N ALA A 776 -22.10 27.05 -13.12
CA ALA A 776 -23.07 27.63 -14.03
C ALA A 776 -23.54 26.72 -15.18
N MET A 777 -22.74 25.71 -15.54
CA MET A 777 -23.16 24.67 -16.48
C MET A 777 -23.97 23.55 -15.80
N GLY A 778 -24.14 23.62 -14.48
CA GLY A 778 -25.03 22.74 -13.71
C GLY A 778 -24.35 21.76 -12.78
N MET A 779 -23.03 21.83 -12.56
CA MET A 779 -22.34 20.97 -11.57
C MET A 779 -21.83 21.78 -10.38
N PHE A 780 -22.51 21.70 -9.24
CA PHE A 780 -22.11 22.38 -8.03
C PHE A 780 -20.96 21.69 -7.32
N ILE A 781 -19.85 22.41 -7.15
CA ILE A 781 -18.69 21.95 -6.37
C ILE A 781 -18.78 22.56 -4.97
N LEU A 782 -19.09 21.70 -4.01
CA LEU A 782 -19.30 22.04 -2.61
C LEU A 782 -18.08 21.71 -1.73
N PRO A 783 -17.83 22.48 -0.66
CA PRO A 783 -16.68 22.28 0.22
C PRO A 783 -16.84 21.05 1.13
N ALA A 784 -15.72 20.41 1.48
CA ALA A 784 -15.66 19.18 2.28
C ALA A 784 -16.38 19.29 3.63
N ARG A 785 -16.38 20.47 4.27
CA ARG A 785 -17.05 20.73 5.54
C ARG A 785 -18.53 20.38 5.52
N LEU A 786 -19.19 20.53 4.37
CA LEU A 786 -20.62 20.25 4.25
C LEU A 786 -20.92 18.78 4.49
N ASP A 787 -20.01 17.87 4.20
CA ASP A 787 -20.26 16.45 4.42
C ASP A 787 -20.61 16.16 5.89
N ARG A 788 -19.76 16.65 6.79
CA ARG A 788 -19.97 16.54 8.23
C ARG A 788 -21.15 17.39 8.70
N GLN A 789 -21.25 18.64 8.22
CA GLN A 789 -22.29 19.57 8.67
C GLN A 789 -23.69 19.10 8.29
N LEU A 790 -23.88 18.56 7.09
CA LEU A 790 -25.17 18.03 6.62
C LEU A 790 -25.56 16.75 7.38
N ALA A 791 -24.59 15.87 7.70
CA ALA A 791 -24.83 14.71 8.56
C ALA A 791 -25.31 15.12 9.96
N GLU A 792 -24.73 16.18 10.53
CA GLU A 792 -25.16 16.74 11.82
C GLU A 792 -26.55 17.38 11.75
N VAL A 793 -26.92 18.00 10.63
CA VAL A 793 -28.30 18.49 10.40
C VAL A 793 -29.27 17.30 10.28
N ALA A 794 -28.90 16.21 9.61
CA ALA A 794 -29.75 15.03 9.50
C ALA A 794 -30.06 14.41 10.87
N LYS A 795 -29.10 14.40 11.81
CA LYS A 795 -29.31 13.95 13.20
C LYS A 795 -30.35 14.76 13.97
N LEU A 796 -30.60 16.01 13.59
CA LEU A 796 -31.70 16.79 14.16
C LEU A 796 -33.06 16.21 13.75
N LEU A 797 -33.18 15.75 12.50
CA LEU A 797 -34.41 15.21 11.94
C LEU A 797 -34.70 13.77 12.41
N THR A 798 -33.69 13.02 12.87
CA THR A 798 -33.86 11.71 13.51
C THR A 798 -34.11 11.81 15.03
N GLY A 799 -33.88 12.98 15.62
CA GLY A 799 -33.97 13.19 17.07
C GLY A 799 -32.73 12.74 17.86
N GLU A 800 -31.71 12.18 17.21
CA GLU A 800 -30.41 11.87 17.83
C GLU A 800 -29.72 13.13 18.37
N ARG A 801 -29.91 14.26 17.69
CA ARG A 801 -29.45 15.58 18.11
C ARG A 801 -30.65 16.46 18.44
N LYS A 802 -30.64 17.08 19.62
CA LYS A 802 -31.77 17.88 20.11
C LYS A 802 -31.71 19.36 19.72
N GLU A 803 -30.51 19.89 19.52
CA GLU A 803 -30.29 21.33 19.36
C GLU A 803 -29.24 21.67 18.29
N ILE A 804 -29.41 22.84 17.68
CA ILE A 804 -28.48 23.41 16.69
C ILE A 804 -27.29 24.02 17.45
N GLY A 805 -26.17 23.29 17.47
CA GLY A 805 -24.91 23.75 18.09
C GLY A 805 -24.12 24.72 17.21
N GLU A 806 -23.01 25.22 17.74
CA GLU A 806 -22.14 26.19 17.05
C GLU A 806 -21.52 25.63 15.76
N ASP A 807 -21.22 24.33 15.72
CA ASP A 807 -20.62 23.61 14.58
C ASP A 807 -21.49 23.58 13.31
N ILE A 808 -22.82 23.75 13.48
CA ILE A 808 -23.81 23.83 12.40
C ILE A 808 -24.64 25.11 12.44
N ALA A 809 -24.25 26.12 13.21
CA ALA A 809 -25.01 27.36 13.38
C ALA A 809 -25.27 28.09 12.06
N VAL A 810 -24.36 27.98 11.09
CA VAL A 810 -24.52 28.54 9.74
C VAL A 810 -25.73 27.95 9.00
N HIS A 811 -26.16 26.73 9.36
CA HIS A 811 -27.32 26.07 8.76
C HIS A 811 -28.63 26.31 9.53
N ARG A 812 -28.66 27.21 10.52
CA ARG A 812 -29.81 27.38 11.43
C ARG A 812 -31.14 27.55 10.70
N GLY A 813 -31.21 28.44 9.71
CA GLY A 813 -32.44 28.67 8.95
C GLY A 813 -32.92 27.43 8.19
N MET A 814 -31.99 26.73 7.53
CA MET A 814 -32.27 25.48 6.83
C MET A 814 -32.73 24.37 7.79
N ALA A 815 -32.03 24.19 8.91
CA ALA A 815 -32.37 23.18 9.92
C ALA A 815 -33.74 23.44 10.55
N GLN A 816 -34.07 24.69 10.89
CA GLN A 816 -35.38 25.06 11.42
C GLN A 816 -36.50 24.80 10.42
N LYS A 817 -36.27 25.11 9.15
CA LYS A 817 -37.23 24.81 8.08
C LYS A 817 -37.45 23.30 7.94
N LEU A 818 -36.39 22.51 7.87
CA LEU A 818 -36.50 21.05 7.76
C LEU A 818 -37.22 20.43 8.97
N ILE A 819 -36.95 20.90 10.19
CA ILE A 819 -37.66 20.45 11.40
C ILE A 819 -39.15 20.81 11.33
N SER A 820 -39.48 22.00 10.82
CA SER A 820 -40.88 22.42 10.62
C SER A 820 -41.59 21.57 9.57
N ASP A 821 -40.91 21.23 8.48
CA ASP A 821 -41.50 20.52 7.35
C ASP A 821 -41.65 19.00 7.61
N TYR A 822 -40.70 18.40 8.33
CA TYR A 822 -40.61 16.93 8.48
C TYR A 822 -40.65 16.43 9.93
N GLY A 823 -40.47 17.29 10.93
CA GLY A 823 -40.35 16.89 12.33
C GLY A 823 -38.95 16.34 12.69
N MET A 824 -38.88 15.65 13.84
CA MET A 824 -37.64 15.11 14.42
C MET A 824 -37.71 13.58 14.67
N SER A 825 -38.50 12.88 13.85
CA SER A 825 -38.74 11.44 13.99
C SER A 825 -38.56 10.68 12.67
N LEU A 826 -37.77 11.22 11.75
CA LEU A 826 -37.44 10.55 10.49
C LEU A 826 -36.48 9.38 10.73
N THR A 827 -36.51 8.40 9.84
CA THR A 827 -35.41 7.43 9.73
C THR A 827 -34.12 8.10 9.23
N PRO A 828 -32.92 7.54 9.47
CA PRO A 828 -31.67 8.10 8.96
C PRO A 828 -31.67 8.33 7.45
N GLU A 829 -32.22 7.41 6.67
CA GLU A 829 -32.29 7.50 5.21
C GLU A 829 -33.23 8.62 4.74
N GLU A 830 -34.38 8.78 5.40
CA GLU A 830 -35.33 9.86 5.12
C GLU A 830 -34.75 11.23 5.50
N ALA A 831 -34.07 11.32 6.65
CA ALA A 831 -33.40 12.53 7.09
C ALA A 831 -32.29 12.96 6.13
N GLU A 832 -31.45 12.02 5.69
CA GLU A 832 -30.42 12.29 4.68
C GLU A 832 -31.04 12.78 3.37
N ARG A 833 -32.12 12.15 2.89
CA ARG A 833 -32.83 12.57 1.68
C ARG A 833 -33.42 13.98 1.83
N ALA A 834 -34.03 14.31 2.97
CA ALA A 834 -34.60 15.63 3.22
C ALA A 834 -33.51 16.73 3.23
N VAL A 835 -32.38 16.46 3.87
CA VAL A 835 -31.22 17.38 3.87
C VAL A 835 -30.65 17.54 2.46
N ARG A 836 -30.47 16.45 1.70
CA ARG A 836 -30.04 16.52 0.30
C ARG A 836 -31.01 17.33 -0.56
N GLY A 837 -32.32 17.13 -0.40
CA GLY A 837 -33.34 17.91 -1.12
C GLY A 837 -33.26 19.42 -0.84
N ALA A 838 -32.88 19.83 0.38
CA ALA A 838 -32.62 21.23 0.69
C ALA A 838 -31.37 21.78 -0.02
N VAL A 839 -30.32 20.97 -0.16
CA VAL A 839 -29.11 21.33 -0.93
C VAL A 839 -29.44 21.43 -2.42
N ASP A 840 -30.19 20.48 -2.95
CA ASP A 840 -30.64 20.43 -4.35
C ASP A 840 -31.43 21.70 -4.71
N HIS A 841 -32.41 22.05 -3.86
CA HIS A 841 -33.19 23.26 -4.01
C HIS A 841 -32.33 24.53 -3.93
N ALA A 842 -31.38 24.61 -2.99
CA ALA A 842 -30.47 25.74 -2.89
C ALA A 842 -29.62 25.91 -4.17
N CYS A 843 -29.10 24.81 -4.73
CA CYS A 843 -28.31 24.83 -5.96
C CYS A 843 -29.13 25.33 -7.16
N GLU A 844 -30.37 24.85 -7.32
CA GLU A 844 -31.29 25.34 -8.36
C GLU A 844 -31.59 26.84 -8.20
N CYS A 845 -31.93 27.28 -6.98
CA CYS A 845 -32.22 28.69 -6.70
C CYS A 845 -31.01 29.58 -6.99
N ILE A 846 -29.79 29.14 -6.66
CA ILE A 846 -28.56 29.87 -6.99
C ILE A 846 -28.41 30.06 -8.51
N LEU A 847 -28.70 29.05 -9.33
CA LEU A 847 -28.66 29.20 -10.79
C LEU A 847 -29.70 30.22 -11.28
N GLY A 848 -30.89 30.24 -10.69
CA GLY A 848 -31.90 31.27 -10.96
C GLY A 848 -31.46 32.68 -10.53
N ASN A 849 -30.76 32.80 -9.40
CA ASN A 849 -30.24 34.08 -8.93
C ASN A 849 -29.16 34.63 -9.86
N THR A 850 -28.30 33.77 -10.41
CA THR A 850 -27.22 34.14 -11.33
C THR A 850 -27.69 34.43 -12.77
N ALA A 851 -28.96 34.27 -13.09
CA ALA A 851 -29.54 34.67 -14.37
C ALA A 851 -29.73 36.20 -14.41
N VAL A 852 -29.17 36.88 -15.42
CA VAL A 852 -29.30 38.34 -15.59
C VAL A 852 -30.67 38.73 -16.14
N PHE A 853 -31.17 37.97 -17.12
CA PHE A 853 -32.56 38.02 -17.54
C PHE A 853 -33.33 36.93 -16.79
N LYS A 854 -34.21 37.35 -15.88
CA LYS A 854 -35.06 36.43 -15.10
C LYS A 854 -36.06 35.72 -15.99
N GLU A 855 -36.45 34.52 -15.59
CA GLU A 855 -37.46 33.73 -16.30
C GLU A 855 -38.87 34.15 -15.90
N ASP A 856 -39.14 35.44 -16.10
CA ASP A 856 -40.44 36.08 -15.99
C ASP A 856 -40.75 36.84 -17.29
N GLU A 857 -41.99 37.32 -17.46
CA GLU A 857 -42.42 37.99 -18.70
C GLU A 857 -41.52 39.16 -19.12
N ARG A 858 -40.98 39.93 -18.16
CA ARG A 858 -40.14 41.10 -18.46
C ARG A 858 -38.74 40.67 -18.88
N GLY A 859 -38.13 39.75 -18.13
CA GLY A 859 -36.82 39.23 -18.43
C GLY A 859 -36.77 38.47 -19.76
N GLU A 860 -37.79 37.67 -20.06
CA GLU A 860 -37.87 36.95 -21.35
C GLU A 860 -38.04 37.88 -22.55
N ALA A 861 -38.89 38.91 -22.42
CA ALA A 861 -39.08 39.90 -23.47
C ALA A 861 -37.79 40.71 -23.73
N ALA A 862 -37.11 41.13 -22.66
CA ALA A 862 -35.85 41.86 -22.76
C ALA A 862 -34.72 40.99 -23.33
N PHE A 863 -34.65 39.70 -22.95
CA PHE A 863 -33.64 38.80 -23.48
C PHE A 863 -33.84 38.54 -24.98
N GLU A 864 -35.10 38.33 -25.42
CA GLU A 864 -35.40 38.22 -26.84
C GLU A 864 -35.05 39.50 -27.60
N ALA A 865 -35.41 40.67 -27.07
CA ALA A 865 -35.07 41.95 -27.68
C ALA A 865 -33.55 42.15 -27.80
N PHE A 866 -32.80 41.78 -26.75
CA PHE A 866 -31.34 41.80 -26.77
C PHE A 866 -30.77 40.91 -27.88
N VAL A 867 -31.22 39.65 -28.00
CA VAL A 867 -30.72 38.72 -29.03
C VAL A 867 -31.06 39.21 -30.43
N ARG A 868 -32.31 39.64 -30.68
CA ARG A 868 -32.73 40.17 -31.98
C ARG A 868 -31.92 41.39 -32.40
N LYS A 869 -31.75 42.35 -31.50
CA LYS A 869 -30.92 43.54 -31.73
C LYS A 869 -29.45 43.17 -31.96
N THR A 870 -28.93 42.20 -31.22
CA THR A 870 -27.55 41.76 -31.32
C THR A 870 -27.25 41.11 -32.67
N PHE A 871 -28.22 40.49 -33.35
CA PHE A 871 -27.99 39.76 -34.60
C PHE A 871 -28.77 40.31 -35.81
N ASP A 872 -29.43 41.47 -35.68
CA ASP A 872 -30.28 42.11 -36.69
C ASP A 872 -31.41 41.21 -37.24
N ILE A 873 -32.18 40.56 -36.35
CA ILE A 873 -33.20 39.54 -36.68
C ILE A 873 -34.65 39.98 -36.42
#